data_AF-A0A511TFL0-F1
#
_entry.id   AF-A0A511TFL0-F1
#
_cell.length_a   1.000
_cell.length_b   1.000
_cell.length_c   1.000
_cell.angle_alpha   90.00
_cell.angle_beta   90.00
_cell.angle_gamma   90.00
#
_symmetry.space_group_name_H-M   'P 1'
#
loop_
_entity.id
_entity.type
_entity.pdbx_description
1 polymer ?
#
loop_
_entity_poly.entity_id
_entity_poly.type
_entity_poly.pdbx_seq_one_letter_code
_entity_poly.pdbx_strand_id
1 'polypeptide(L)'
;MSRHVFLTGVTGFVGKVVLEALLHQGVERVTVLVRESKDRQGRVQSATERFAKVAQAACFSRLPAGWTQQVDVVSGDLEQPACGLSATDRDAVRGSVTHVVHCAASVEFDLPLAQATSANIRSALSVLELARECPKVVGMVDVSTAYVSVWRPGPIEERLAHLPKPASELYEAFQVAEGDGREWLTLTGHPNTYTLTKSVAEHLICQRRGHVPVVIVRPSIVSAAHRTPFPAWLDSPAALAGCLLYSGLGVVRAFNADPSVRLDVVPVDVVASEVVRAVFGPMPAEGQPVPIVHATMGVQRALRIDMAAAATIEWFKHRPGVVKAPDMFVGRKDHGFDAADLVRRELPVQLQKAALTVLGQSKALRKLVRADQKVQYLNEGFSYFTHHTFDFVRASALEVPGFEPREYVRVVNEGMYRHLLSRDESQVSFAGPKHDDGRADSTWLKERPAANTTLKVFGYALRKTFRHCTSDVTFDRPSFERAMAQVPPGALVVLAPTHRSYFDFLLTSYLCFQHPELGISMPHIAAAEEFGRIPVVGPILKDSQAFFIKRGVGREVPELGEELRRLTEKNASLMFFIEGQRSRARLMLPPKRGLLRALQNTGRQFVVLPVAISYDRLPEEASLCEELSGKPRPKMTLTGVMSWLGKLARGQVQLGRVHVACGQPQAMGPDTDVRALSHTVMAELQRHTAVSSFHLRAFLAEHPIPGVDEAWLKDAIERRGGRVIASELPVPSPLTPTLAHSLRNQWQNWFAGDVLARQPGNPALETHLSRYRWCATPLAEMGDVRVDAVVKALFEPVVRDYLEATKVSAPCELKAVPVAHRPHLDGVVQALLSLDIVKPSGDDLEWGPNAAQLAQFQQACAWRGEVQS
;
A
#
# COMPACT_ATOMS: atom_id res chain seq x y z
N MET A 1 -16.86 -18.77 31.32
CA MET A 1 -15.76 -18.20 32.13
C MET A 1 -15.18 -17.03 31.37
N SER A 2 -14.82 -15.95 32.07
CA SER A 2 -14.02 -14.85 31.50
C SER A 2 -12.71 -15.43 30.93
N ARG A 3 -12.34 -15.02 29.71
CA ARG A 3 -11.11 -15.49 29.05
C ARG A 3 -10.01 -14.45 29.22
N HIS A 4 -9.06 -14.76 30.09
CA HIS A 4 -7.84 -13.98 30.30
C HIS A 4 -6.62 -14.79 29.86
N VAL A 5 -5.94 -14.34 28.80
CA VAL A 5 -4.82 -15.03 28.18
C VAL A 5 -3.49 -14.40 28.58
N PHE A 6 -2.52 -15.19 29.04
CA PHE A 6 -1.13 -14.77 29.16
C PHE A 6 -0.38 -15.12 27.87
N LEU A 7 0.14 -14.11 27.16
CA LEU A 7 0.82 -14.26 25.88
C LEU A 7 2.29 -13.83 26.00
N THR A 8 3.21 -14.73 25.66
CA THR A 8 4.62 -14.37 25.50
C THR A 8 5.02 -14.26 24.03
N GLY A 9 6.04 -13.45 23.72
CA GLY A 9 6.57 -13.33 22.37
C GLY A 9 5.81 -12.36 21.47
N VAL A 10 4.97 -11.47 22.05
CA VAL A 10 4.17 -10.48 21.31
C VAL A 10 4.99 -9.53 20.44
N THR A 11 6.28 -9.34 20.74
CA THR A 11 7.17 -8.50 19.91
C THR A 11 7.59 -9.19 18.61
N GLY A 12 7.47 -10.52 18.53
CA GLY A 12 7.83 -11.34 17.38
C GLY A 12 6.71 -11.43 16.33
N PHE A 13 7.06 -11.92 15.14
CA PHE A 13 6.15 -12.02 13.99
C PHE A 13 4.89 -12.83 14.29
N VAL A 14 5.04 -14.08 14.76
CA VAL A 14 3.91 -14.96 15.10
C VAL A 14 3.11 -14.39 16.27
N GLY A 15 3.78 -13.90 17.32
CA GLY A 15 3.12 -13.38 18.52
C GLY A 15 2.20 -12.18 18.26
N LYS A 16 2.53 -11.31 17.28
CA LYS A 16 1.64 -10.21 16.86
C LYS A 16 0.34 -10.72 16.24
N VAL A 17 0.42 -11.71 15.35
CA VAL A 17 -0.78 -12.28 14.69
C VAL A 17 -1.59 -13.11 15.67
N VAL A 18 -0.95 -13.80 16.60
CA VAL A 18 -1.65 -14.49 17.70
C VAL A 18 -2.40 -13.48 18.56
N LEU A 19 -1.79 -12.35 18.94
CA LEU A 19 -2.50 -11.29 19.67
C LEU A 19 -3.70 -10.75 18.88
N GLU A 20 -3.51 -10.45 17.59
CA GLU A 20 -4.59 -9.96 16.72
C GLU A 20 -5.73 -10.98 16.63
N ALA A 21 -5.42 -12.26 16.42
CA ALA A 21 -6.40 -13.33 16.35
C ALA A 21 -7.13 -13.55 17.68
N LEU A 22 -6.44 -13.46 18.83
CA LEU A 22 -7.05 -13.56 20.15
C LEU A 22 -8.06 -12.43 20.37
N LEU A 23 -7.68 -11.18 20.08
CA LEU A 23 -8.56 -10.02 20.20
C LEU A 23 -9.77 -10.12 19.25
N HIS A 24 -9.56 -10.64 18.03
CA HIS A 24 -10.63 -10.88 17.07
C HIS A 24 -11.64 -11.94 17.56
N GLN A 25 -11.20 -12.94 18.33
CA GLN A 25 -12.07 -13.94 18.97
C GLN A 25 -12.84 -13.42 20.19
N GLY A 26 -12.68 -12.13 20.55
CA GLY A 26 -13.40 -11.52 21.67
C GLY A 26 -12.94 -12.03 23.04
N VAL A 27 -11.63 -12.29 23.21
CA VAL A 27 -11.06 -12.48 24.56
C VAL A 27 -11.27 -11.21 25.40
N GLU A 28 -11.52 -11.38 26.69
CA GLU A 28 -11.82 -10.25 27.56
C GLU A 28 -10.57 -9.45 27.91
N ARG A 29 -9.47 -10.15 28.17
CA ARG A 29 -8.18 -9.56 28.52
C ARG A 29 -7.02 -10.40 28.01
N VAL A 30 -5.95 -9.73 27.55
CA VAL A 30 -4.67 -10.37 27.25
C VAL A 30 -3.57 -9.71 28.06
N THR A 31 -2.85 -10.46 28.88
CA THR A 31 -1.61 -9.98 29.51
C THR A 31 -0.43 -10.38 28.65
N VAL A 32 0.32 -9.39 28.16
CA VAL A 32 1.50 -9.62 27.31
C VAL A 32 2.78 -9.37 28.11
N LEU A 33 3.70 -10.33 28.04
CA LEU A 33 5.05 -10.17 28.61
C LEU A 33 5.99 -9.54 27.59
N VAL A 34 6.60 -8.42 27.95
CA VAL A 34 7.55 -7.68 27.11
C VAL A 34 8.83 -7.41 27.90
N ARG A 35 9.96 -7.90 27.39
CA ARG A 35 11.28 -7.64 27.98
C ARG A 35 11.66 -6.16 27.85
N GLU A 36 12.35 -5.59 28.82
CA GLU A 36 12.97 -4.27 28.64
C GLU A 36 14.17 -4.33 27.69
N SER A 37 14.53 -3.21 27.06
CA SER A 37 15.70 -3.18 26.17
C SER A 37 16.33 -1.80 26.12
N LYS A 38 17.61 -1.68 25.76
CA LYS A 38 18.26 -0.39 25.51
C LYS A 38 18.17 -0.01 24.03
N ASP A 39 17.88 1.25 23.73
CA ASP A 39 17.95 1.77 22.36
C ASP A 39 19.39 2.02 21.90
N ARG A 40 19.57 2.47 20.66
CA ARG A 40 20.89 2.73 20.07
C ARG A 40 21.67 3.82 20.79
N GLN A 41 21.00 4.70 21.55
CA GLN A 41 21.62 5.71 22.40
C GLN A 41 21.88 5.22 23.82
N GLY A 42 21.58 3.95 24.14
CA GLY A 42 21.78 3.35 25.45
C GLY A 42 20.65 3.64 26.44
N ARG A 43 19.58 4.33 26.03
CA ARG A 43 18.43 4.63 26.89
C ARG A 43 17.58 3.38 27.06
N VAL A 44 17.22 3.06 28.30
CA VAL A 44 16.31 1.96 28.64
C VAL A 44 14.92 2.29 28.11
N GLN A 45 14.33 1.34 27.40
CA GLN A 45 12.96 1.38 26.91
C GLN A 45 12.12 0.45 27.77
N SER A 46 11.06 1.00 28.36
CA SER A 46 10.16 0.22 29.21
C SER A 46 9.34 -0.78 28.39
N ALA A 47 8.78 -1.80 29.07
CA ALA A 47 7.87 -2.76 28.45
C ALA A 47 6.70 -2.07 27.73
N THR A 48 6.10 -1.05 28.36
CA THR A 48 5.00 -0.25 27.79
C THR A 48 5.41 0.55 26.56
N GLU A 49 6.58 1.21 26.57
CA GLU A 49 7.09 1.93 25.40
C GLU A 49 7.37 0.99 24.21
N ARG A 50 7.92 -0.20 24.50
CA ARG A 50 8.14 -1.22 23.48
C ARG A 50 6.83 -1.74 22.92
N PHE A 51 5.84 -2.01 23.78
CA PHE A 51 4.51 -2.44 23.33
C PHE A 51 3.80 -1.36 22.51
N ALA A 52 3.92 -0.08 22.87
CA ALA A 52 3.36 1.02 22.08
C ALA A 52 3.88 1.03 20.63
N LYS A 53 5.15 0.65 20.40
CA LYS A 53 5.69 0.46 19.05
C LYS A 53 5.14 -0.80 18.37
N VAL A 54 4.96 -1.89 19.11
CA VAL A 54 4.32 -3.10 18.59
C VAL A 54 2.89 -2.79 18.14
N ALA A 55 2.13 -2.05 18.93
CA ALA A 55 0.74 -1.66 18.64
C ALA A 55 0.59 -0.79 17.37
N GLN A 56 1.67 -0.18 16.87
CA GLN A 56 1.69 0.54 15.59
C GLN A 56 1.86 -0.38 14.37
N ALA A 57 2.12 -1.68 14.58
CA ALA A 57 2.28 -2.61 13.48
C ALA A 57 0.99 -2.72 12.67
N ALA A 58 1.13 -2.75 11.34
CA ALA A 58 -0.01 -2.72 10.43
C ALA A 58 -0.98 -3.88 10.66
N CYS A 59 -0.55 -5.02 11.21
CA CYS A 59 -1.42 -6.16 11.56
C CYS A 59 -2.61 -5.75 12.41
N PHE A 60 -2.46 -4.76 13.29
CA PHE A 60 -3.51 -4.31 14.19
C PHE A 60 -4.47 -3.27 13.56
N SER A 61 -4.24 -2.87 12.29
CA SER A 61 -5.00 -1.80 11.63
C SER A 61 -6.51 -2.08 11.47
N ARG A 62 -6.93 -3.34 11.52
CA ARG A 62 -8.34 -3.74 11.41
C ARG A 62 -9.03 -3.96 12.76
N LEU A 63 -8.30 -3.82 13.87
CA LEU A 63 -8.89 -3.89 15.20
C LEU A 63 -9.65 -2.60 15.52
N PRO A 64 -10.73 -2.67 16.33
CA PRO A 64 -11.47 -1.49 16.76
C PRO A 64 -10.60 -0.45 17.45
N ALA A 65 -10.99 0.82 17.36
CA ALA A 65 -10.33 1.88 18.13
C ALA A 65 -10.35 1.56 19.63
N GLY A 66 -9.21 1.78 20.30
CA GLY A 66 -9.07 1.49 21.73
C GLY A 66 -8.81 0.02 22.10
N TRP A 67 -8.58 -0.88 21.14
CA TRP A 67 -8.28 -2.30 21.41
C TRP A 67 -7.14 -2.52 22.44
N THR A 68 -6.18 -1.59 22.51
CA THR A 68 -5.07 -1.65 23.46
C THR A 68 -5.52 -1.62 24.92
N GLN A 69 -6.72 -1.14 25.22
CA GLN A 69 -7.30 -1.16 26.56
C GLN A 69 -7.61 -2.59 27.05
N GLN A 70 -7.73 -3.56 26.14
CA GLN A 70 -7.90 -4.98 26.49
C GLN A 70 -6.57 -5.68 26.77
N VAL A 71 -5.44 -4.97 26.62
CA VAL A 71 -4.10 -5.55 26.76
C VAL A 71 -3.38 -4.97 27.97
N ASP A 72 -3.06 -5.84 28.93
CA ASP A 72 -2.20 -5.49 30.06
C ASP A 72 -0.74 -5.81 29.69
N VAL A 73 0.17 -4.86 29.88
CA VAL A 73 1.59 -5.04 29.55
C VAL A 73 2.39 -5.23 30.83
N VAL A 74 3.08 -6.36 30.95
CA VAL A 74 3.97 -6.66 32.09
C VAL A 74 5.42 -6.75 31.62
N SER A 75 6.33 -6.25 32.46
CA SER A 75 7.78 -6.37 32.25
C SER A 75 8.26 -7.73 32.75
N GLY A 76 9.09 -8.42 31.97
CA GLY A 76 9.65 -9.70 32.37
C GLY A 76 10.72 -10.23 31.43
N ASP A 77 11.51 -11.17 31.93
CA ASP A 77 12.53 -11.89 31.17
C ASP A 77 12.37 -13.39 31.42
N LEU A 78 12.02 -14.13 30.37
CA LEU A 78 11.70 -15.56 30.48
C LEU A 78 12.90 -16.40 30.89
N GLU A 79 14.12 -15.89 30.68
CA GLU A 79 15.35 -16.57 31.08
C GLU A 79 15.56 -16.54 32.60
N GLN A 80 14.83 -15.67 33.31
CA GLN A 80 14.85 -15.54 34.77
C GLN A 80 13.77 -16.39 35.44
N PRO A 81 13.96 -16.78 36.71
CA PRO A 81 12.93 -17.44 37.50
C PRO A 81 11.62 -16.63 37.52
N ALA A 82 10.48 -17.34 37.57
CA ALA A 82 9.14 -16.73 37.56
C ALA A 82 8.91 -15.74 36.40
N CYS A 83 9.46 -16.05 35.22
CA CYS A 83 9.43 -15.20 34.01
C CYS A 83 10.02 -13.79 34.20
N GLY A 84 10.81 -13.56 35.24
CA GLY A 84 11.35 -12.23 35.58
C GLY A 84 10.29 -11.20 35.95
N LEU A 85 9.08 -11.65 36.31
CA LEU A 85 7.97 -10.78 36.71
C LEU A 85 8.25 -10.16 38.08
N SER A 86 7.75 -8.93 38.29
CA SER A 86 7.67 -8.35 39.63
C SER A 86 6.72 -9.18 40.51
N ALA A 87 6.87 -9.11 41.84
CA ALA A 87 5.97 -9.82 42.76
C ALA A 87 4.50 -9.44 42.52
N THR A 88 4.24 -8.14 42.32
CA THR A 88 2.91 -7.60 42.03
C THR A 88 2.34 -8.15 40.71
N ASP A 89 3.13 -8.13 39.63
CA ASP A 89 2.67 -8.63 38.32
C ASP A 89 2.47 -10.14 38.34
N ARG A 90 3.34 -10.88 39.03
CA ARG A 90 3.19 -12.33 39.24
C ARG A 90 1.90 -12.65 39.99
N ASP A 91 1.59 -11.92 41.06
CA ASP A 91 0.34 -12.10 41.80
C ASP A 91 -0.89 -11.77 40.95
N ALA A 92 -0.83 -10.71 40.15
CA ALA A 92 -1.90 -10.32 39.23
C ALA A 92 -2.13 -11.40 38.15
N VAL A 93 -1.06 -11.89 37.52
CA VAL A 93 -1.09 -12.98 36.54
C VAL A 93 -1.66 -14.24 37.18
N ARG A 94 -1.16 -14.65 38.35
CA ARG A 94 -1.63 -15.83 39.09
C ARG A 94 -3.13 -15.77 39.39
N GLY A 95 -3.62 -14.60 39.80
CA GLY A 95 -5.02 -14.42 40.22
C GLY A 95 -6.04 -14.38 39.09
N SER A 96 -5.62 -14.12 37.85
CA SER A 96 -6.52 -13.75 36.75
C SER A 96 -6.42 -14.65 35.51
N VAL A 97 -5.22 -15.16 35.20
CA VAL A 97 -4.97 -15.89 33.96
C VAL A 97 -5.66 -17.24 33.93
N THR A 98 -6.31 -17.52 32.80
CA THR A 98 -7.06 -18.75 32.53
C THR A 98 -6.44 -19.59 31.41
N HIS A 99 -5.70 -18.96 30.51
CA HIS A 99 -5.08 -19.62 29.37
C HIS A 99 -3.67 -19.07 29.18
N VAL A 100 -2.71 -19.93 28.81
CA VAL A 100 -1.33 -19.54 28.54
C VAL A 100 -0.98 -19.85 27.10
N VAL A 101 -0.39 -18.88 26.40
CA VAL A 101 0.13 -19.05 25.04
C VAL A 101 1.60 -18.63 25.01
N HIS A 102 2.48 -19.61 24.85
CA HIS A 102 3.92 -19.39 24.80
C HIS A 102 4.42 -19.37 23.34
N CYS A 103 4.71 -18.18 22.82
CA CYS A 103 5.29 -18.02 21.46
C CYS A 103 6.74 -17.50 21.46
N ALA A 104 7.28 -17.08 22.59
CA ALA A 104 8.65 -16.55 22.65
C ALA A 104 9.69 -17.67 22.46
N ALA A 105 10.63 -17.45 21.54
CA ALA A 105 11.81 -18.28 21.36
C ALA A 105 12.91 -17.45 20.67
N SER A 106 14.16 -17.84 20.83
CA SER A 106 15.22 -17.39 19.92
C SER A 106 15.26 -18.31 18.70
N VAL A 107 15.21 -17.71 17.51
CA VAL A 107 15.23 -18.41 16.21
C VAL A 107 16.57 -18.28 15.49
N GLU A 108 17.61 -17.86 16.21
CA GLU A 108 18.98 -17.77 15.71
C GLU A 108 19.63 -19.16 15.72
N PHE A 109 20.14 -19.60 14.57
CA PHE A 109 20.64 -20.98 14.39
C PHE A 109 22.09 -21.18 14.88
N ASP A 110 22.80 -20.08 15.12
CA ASP A 110 24.22 -20.01 15.44
C ASP A 110 24.49 -19.56 16.89
N LEU A 111 23.44 -19.51 17.74
CA LEU A 111 23.64 -19.24 19.17
C LEU A 111 24.47 -20.34 19.83
N PRO A 112 25.43 -19.97 20.71
CA PRO A 112 26.10 -20.91 21.59
C PRO A 112 25.09 -21.78 22.35
N LEU A 113 25.41 -23.06 22.56
CA LEU A 113 24.44 -24.03 23.06
C LEU A 113 23.86 -23.66 24.44
N ALA A 114 24.69 -23.14 25.35
CA ALA A 114 24.23 -22.67 26.66
C ALA A 114 23.26 -21.48 26.55
N GLN A 115 23.51 -20.55 25.61
CA GLN A 115 22.63 -19.41 25.36
C GLN A 115 21.30 -19.86 24.73
N ALA A 116 21.35 -20.76 23.74
CA ALA A 116 20.16 -21.35 23.14
C ALA A 116 19.33 -22.13 24.18
N THR A 117 19.99 -22.79 25.13
CA THR A 117 19.35 -23.50 26.25
C THR A 117 18.62 -22.55 27.19
N SER A 118 19.25 -21.43 27.55
CA SER A 118 18.59 -20.37 28.33
C SER A 118 17.37 -19.82 27.58
N ALA A 119 17.57 -19.42 26.32
CA ALA A 119 16.56 -18.76 25.51
C ALA A 119 15.34 -19.64 25.18
N ASN A 120 15.53 -20.94 24.93
CA ASN A 120 14.48 -21.82 24.41
C ASN A 120 13.99 -22.88 25.41
N ILE A 121 14.89 -23.48 26.22
CA ILE A 121 14.50 -24.52 27.18
C ILE A 121 14.08 -23.87 28.50
N ARG A 122 14.96 -23.05 29.11
CA ARG A 122 14.66 -22.43 30.41
C ARG A 122 13.45 -21.50 30.32
N SER A 123 13.34 -20.70 29.27
CA SER A 123 12.16 -19.88 29.01
C SER A 123 10.85 -20.67 28.99
N ALA A 124 10.83 -21.82 28.29
CA ALA A 124 9.63 -22.65 28.20
C ALA A 124 9.27 -23.28 29.54
N LEU A 125 10.27 -23.71 30.32
CA LEU A 125 10.06 -24.24 31.66
C LEU A 125 9.60 -23.16 32.65
N SER A 126 10.14 -21.94 32.59
CA SER A 126 9.74 -20.81 33.42
C SER A 126 8.26 -20.45 33.20
N VAL A 127 7.79 -20.47 31.94
CA VAL A 127 6.37 -20.27 31.62
C VAL A 127 5.50 -21.42 32.12
N LEU A 128 5.97 -22.67 32.00
CA LEU A 128 5.26 -23.83 32.52
C LEU A 128 5.14 -23.79 34.05
N GLU A 129 6.20 -23.37 34.74
CA GLU A 129 6.21 -23.17 36.20
C GLU A 129 5.20 -22.09 36.61
N LEU A 130 5.20 -20.94 35.92
CA LEU A 130 4.19 -19.89 36.14
C LEU A 130 2.77 -20.41 35.91
N ALA A 131 2.54 -21.19 34.84
CA ALA A 131 1.23 -21.78 34.56
C ALA A 131 0.76 -22.72 35.67
N ARG A 132 1.68 -23.52 36.26
CA ARG A 132 1.40 -24.42 37.40
C ARG A 132 1.02 -23.66 38.68
N GLU A 133 1.45 -22.41 38.81
CA GLU A 133 1.09 -21.57 39.96
C GLU A 133 -0.29 -20.91 39.80
N CYS A 134 -0.81 -20.84 38.58
CA CYS A 134 -2.08 -20.17 38.26
C CYS A 134 -3.27 -21.12 38.47
N PRO A 135 -4.06 -20.99 39.56
CA PRO A 135 -5.13 -21.94 39.91
C PRO A 135 -6.32 -21.95 38.93
N LYS A 136 -6.42 -20.94 38.06
CA LYS A 136 -7.51 -20.81 37.08
C LYS A 136 -7.12 -21.28 35.67
N VAL A 137 -5.87 -21.72 35.47
CA VAL A 137 -5.41 -22.15 34.15
C VAL A 137 -6.13 -23.42 33.74
N VAL A 138 -6.86 -23.35 32.62
CA VAL A 138 -7.55 -24.49 32.01
C VAL A 138 -6.75 -25.10 30.87
N GLY A 139 -5.73 -24.39 30.36
CA GLY A 139 -4.80 -24.95 29.38
C GLY A 139 -3.69 -24.01 28.94
N MET A 140 -2.62 -24.62 28.43
CA MET A 140 -1.43 -23.97 27.92
C MET A 140 -1.12 -24.48 26.51
N VAL A 141 -0.77 -23.56 25.61
CA VAL A 141 -0.21 -23.88 24.29
C VAL A 141 1.26 -23.47 24.25
N ASP A 142 2.15 -24.43 23.97
CA ASP A 142 3.56 -24.16 23.64
C ASP A 142 3.76 -24.18 22.13
N VAL A 143 4.30 -23.09 21.57
CA VAL A 143 4.65 -23.06 20.15
C VAL A 143 6.07 -23.57 19.97
N SER A 144 6.19 -24.69 19.27
CA SER A 144 7.45 -25.35 18.93
C SER A 144 7.81 -25.16 17.45
N THR A 145 8.40 -26.17 16.82
CA THR A 145 8.67 -26.20 15.38
C THR A 145 8.54 -27.63 14.85
N ALA A 146 8.05 -27.79 13.62
CA ALA A 146 7.97 -29.10 12.98
C ALA A 146 9.37 -29.73 12.75
N TYR A 147 10.42 -28.90 12.76
CA TYR A 147 11.81 -29.30 12.56
C TYR A 147 12.52 -29.83 13.82
N VAL A 148 11.81 -30.05 14.93
CA VAL A 148 12.36 -30.81 16.08
C VAL A 148 12.60 -32.29 15.74
N SER A 149 11.97 -32.79 14.67
CA SER A 149 12.22 -34.13 14.16
C SER A 149 13.38 -34.09 13.16
N VAL A 150 14.46 -34.81 13.48
CA VAL A 150 15.57 -35.04 12.54
C VAL A 150 15.02 -35.70 11.28
N TRP A 151 15.39 -35.16 10.12
CA TRP A 151 14.92 -35.64 8.83
C TRP A 151 15.23 -37.13 8.62
N ARG A 152 14.21 -37.85 8.15
CA ARG A 152 14.31 -39.23 7.67
C ARG A 152 13.40 -39.38 6.44
N PRO A 153 13.70 -40.32 5.52
CA PRO A 153 12.78 -40.63 4.44
C PRO A 153 11.43 -41.11 4.98
N GLY A 154 10.33 -40.56 4.44
CA GLY A 154 8.96 -40.93 4.80
C GLY A 154 8.20 -39.89 5.64
N PRO A 155 6.97 -40.21 6.06
CA PRO A 155 6.11 -39.30 6.79
C PRO A 155 6.62 -39.00 8.21
N ILE A 156 6.44 -37.74 8.64
CA ILE A 156 6.75 -37.25 9.98
C ILE A 156 5.43 -37.03 10.72
N GLU A 157 5.15 -37.90 11.70
CA GLU A 157 3.92 -37.89 12.50
C GLU A 157 3.98 -36.92 13.68
N GLU A 158 2.81 -36.57 14.23
CA GLU A 158 2.62 -35.74 15.42
C GLU A 158 2.99 -36.50 16.71
N ARG A 159 4.28 -36.86 16.86
CA ARG A 159 4.82 -37.55 18.04
C ARG A 159 6.05 -36.84 18.58
N LEU A 160 6.39 -37.10 19.84
CA LEU A 160 7.66 -36.64 20.41
C LEU A 160 8.82 -37.16 19.58
N ALA A 161 9.75 -36.26 19.24
CA ALA A 161 10.92 -36.62 18.45
C ALA A 161 11.84 -37.55 19.26
N HIS A 162 12.53 -38.48 18.60
CA HIS A 162 13.46 -39.35 19.30
C HIS A 162 14.71 -38.59 19.76
N LEU A 163 15.09 -38.72 21.04
CA LEU A 163 16.36 -38.25 21.58
C LEU A 163 17.28 -39.44 21.96
N PRO A 164 18.59 -39.37 21.66
CA PRO A 164 19.53 -40.47 21.97
C PRO A 164 19.82 -40.61 23.47
N LYS A 165 19.45 -39.61 24.28
CA LYS A 165 19.64 -39.55 25.72
C LYS A 165 18.41 -38.95 26.40
N PRO A 166 18.18 -39.21 27.69
CA PRO A 166 17.12 -38.56 28.45
C PRO A 166 17.24 -37.03 28.38
N ALA A 167 16.11 -36.34 28.15
CA ALA A 167 16.08 -34.89 28.00
C ALA A 167 16.61 -34.13 29.22
N SER A 168 16.46 -34.68 30.43
CA SER A 168 17.02 -34.11 31.66
C SER A 168 18.55 -34.13 31.67
N GLU A 169 19.17 -35.21 31.21
CA GLU A 169 20.63 -35.31 31.12
C GLU A 169 21.18 -34.31 30.09
N LEU A 170 20.52 -34.22 28.93
CA LEU A 170 20.87 -33.25 27.89
C LEU A 170 20.75 -31.82 28.41
N TYR A 171 19.68 -31.51 29.15
CA TYR A 171 19.48 -30.19 29.72
C TYR A 171 20.60 -29.78 30.69
N GLU A 172 20.96 -30.65 31.63
CA GLU A 172 22.05 -30.36 32.56
C GLU A 172 23.39 -30.16 31.84
N ALA A 173 23.68 -31.00 30.84
CA ALA A 173 24.89 -30.86 30.04
C ALA A 173 24.92 -29.55 29.23
N PHE A 174 23.80 -29.15 28.62
CA PHE A 174 23.76 -27.98 27.75
C PHE A 174 23.92 -26.66 28.51
N GLN A 175 23.51 -26.61 29.79
CA GLN A 175 23.63 -25.40 30.61
C GLN A 175 25.07 -24.96 30.83
N VAL A 176 26.02 -25.91 30.82
CA VAL A 176 27.45 -25.65 31.02
C VAL A 176 28.28 -25.90 29.76
N ALA A 177 27.63 -26.20 28.63
CA ALA A 177 28.31 -26.47 27.38
C ALA A 177 28.99 -25.22 26.82
N GLU A 178 30.28 -25.33 26.48
CA GLU A 178 31.05 -24.27 25.84
C GLU A 178 30.94 -24.36 24.31
N GLY A 179 30.90 -23.19 23.65
CA GLY A 179 30.88 -23.11 22.18
C GLY A 179 29.52 -23.35 21.53
N ASP A 180 29.57 -23.80 20.27
CA ASP A 180 28.41 -23.92 19.37
C ASP A 180 27.67 -25.27 19.47
N GLY A 181 28.15 -26.19 20.32
CA GLY A 181 27.47 -27.45 20.61
C GLY A 181 27.57 -28.51 19.50
N ARG A 182 28.55 -28.42 18.58
CA ARG A 182 28.74 -29.37 17.46
C ARG A 182 28.70 -30.85 17.86
N GLU A 183 29.31 -31.21 18.98
CA GLU A 183 29.31 -32.60 19.46
C GLU A 183 27.89 -33.10 19.74
N TRP A 184 27.03 -32.24 20.30
CA TRP A 184 25.64 -32.55 20.63
C TRP A 184 24.75 -32.56 19.41
N LEU A 185 24.99 -31.65 18.46
CA LEU A 185 24.33 -31.66 17.16
C LEU A 185 24.64 -32.95 16.39
N THR A 186 25.91 -33.40 16.41
CA THR A 186 26.33 -34.66 15.79
C THR A 186 25.70 -35.86 16.49
N LEU A 187 25.72 -35.90 17.83
CA LEU A 187 25.14 -37.00 18.61
C LEU A 187 23.63 -37.14 18.37
N THR A 188 22.92 -36.01 18.29
CA THR A 188 21.45 -36.00 18.21
C THR A 188 20.94 -35.99 16.77
N GLY A 189 21.79 -35.67 15.79
CA GLY A 189 21.44 -35.52 14.38
C GLY A 189 20.71 -34.22 14.03
N HIS A 190 20.54 -33.29 14.98
CA HIS A 190 19.88 -32.01 14.72
C HIS A 190 20.80 -31.06 13.94
N PRO A 191 20.27 -30.29 12.99
CA PRO A 191 21.10 -29.43 12.13
C PRO A 191 21.63 -28.16 12.81
N ASN A 192 21.00 -27.72 13.90
CA ASN A 192 21.35 -26.48 14.59
C ASN A 192 20.85 -26.48 16.04
N THR A 193 21.36 -25.54 16.85
CA THR A 193 21.03 -25.44 18.29
C THR A 193 19.56 -25.11 18.54
N TYR A 194 18.90 -24.38 17.62
CA TYR A 194 17.47 -24.07 17.71
C TYR A 194 16.59 -25.33 17.68
N THR A 195 16.72 -26.18 16.67
CA THR A 195 15.92 -27.41 16.53
C THR A 195 16.17 -28.38 17.68
N LEU A 196 17.43 -28.53 18.11
CA LEU A 196 17.79 -29.36 19.26
C LEU A 196 17.17 -28.86 20.56
N THR A 197 17.33 -27.57 20.87
CA THR A 197 16.82 -27.00 22.13
C THR A 197 15.30 -27.01 22.21
N LYS A 198 14.59 -26.77 21.09
CA LYS A 198 13.13 -26.95 21.04
C LYS A 198 12.71 -28.41 21.21
N SER A 199 13.42 -29.36 20.62
CA SER A 199 13.18 -30.79 20.79
C SER A 199 13.32 -31.22 22.27
N VAL A 200 14.39 -30.77 22.94
CA VAL A 200 14.60 -31.02 24.37
C VAL A 200 13.55 -30.33 25.24
N ALA A 201 13.16 -29.08 24.90
CA ALA A 201 12.13 -28.36 25.64
C ALA A 201 10.77 -29.10 25.62
N GLU A 202 10.35 -29.63 24.47
CA GLU A 202 9.09 -30.40 24.38
C GLU A 202 9.08 -31.61 25.32
N HIS A 203 10.18 -32.35 25.39
CA HIS A 203 10.30 -33.49 26.29
C HIS A 203 10.21 -33.08 27.76
N LEU A 204 10.91 -32.00 28.14
CA LEU A 204 10.88 -31.52 29.52
C LEU A 204 9.52 -30.96 29.89
N ILE A 205 8.80 -30.30 28.96
CA ILE A 205 7.42 -29.88 29.16
C ILE A 205 6.53 -31.10 29.42
N CYS A 206 6.62 -32.13 28.58
CA CYS A 206 5.84 -33.36 28.75
C CYS A 206 6.12 -34.04 30.10
N GLN A 207 7.38 -34.03 30.55
CA GLN A 207 7.80 -34.62 31.82
C GLN A 207 7.43 -33.77 33.05
N ARG A 208 7.43 -32.43 32.95
CA ARG A 208 7.34 -31.52 34.11
C ARG A 208 6.00 -30.78 34.25
N ARG A 209 5.05 -30.97 33.33
CA ARG A 209 3.76 -30.22 33.30
C ARG A 209 2.90 -30.37 34.55
N GLY A 210 3.01 -31.49 35.28
CA GLY A 210 2.12 -31.77 36.41
C GLY A 210 0.65 -31.72 36.01
N HIS A 211 -0.15 -30.92 36.72
CA HIS A 211 -1.59 -30.77 36.50
C HIS A 211 -1.96 -29.86 35.32
N VAL A 212 -1.01 -29.15 34.72
CA VAL A 212 -1.31 -28.20 33.63
C VAL A 212 -1.66 -28.98 32.35
N PRO A 213 -2.84 -28.76 31.76
CA PRO A 213 -3.15 -29.27 30.43
C PRO A 213 -2.33 -28.52 29.39
N VAL A 214 -1.55 -29.25 28.57
CA VAL A 214 -0.65 -28.66 27.58
C VAL A 214 -0.94 -29.23 26.21
N VAL A 215 -0.89 -28.38 25.18
CA VAL A 215 -0.82 -28.75 23.76
C VAL A 215 0.42 -28.12 23.13
N ILE A 216 1.15 -28.88 22.31
CA ILE A 216 2.31 -28.38 21.58
C ILE A 216 1.91 -28.14 20.12
N VAL A 217 2.08 -26.93 19.63
CA VAL A 217 1.83 -26.56 18.22
C VAL A 217 3.16 -26.39 17.48
N ARG A 218 3.38 -27.14 16.41
CA ARG A 218 4.61 -27.18 15.63
C ARG A 218 4.41 -26.57 14.24
N PRO A 219 4.73 -25.28 14.04
CA PRO A 219 4.79 -24.67 12.72
C PRO A 219 5.99 -25.16 11.88
N SER A 220 5.83 -25.21 10.55
CA SER A 220 6.93 -25.31 9.58
C SER A 220 7.55 -23.92 9.31
N ILE A 221 8.05 -23.64 8.10
CA ILE A 221 8.62 -22.33 7.75
C ILE A 221 7.49 -21.30 7.69
N VAL A 222 7.41 -20.43 8.69
CA VAL A 222 6.37 -19.40 8.75
C VAL A 222 6.66 -18.27 7.76
N SER A 223 5.66 -17.85 6.98
CA SER A 223 5.76 -16.73 6.05
C SER A 223 4.51 -15.84 6.07
N ALA A 224 4.39 -14.93 5.10
CA ALA A 224 3.40 -13.86 5.04
C ALA A 224 1.97 -14.37 5.25
N ALA A 225 1.12 -13.54 5.86
CA ALA A 225 -0.29 -13.87 6.05
C ALA A 225 -0.97 -14.15 4.70
N HIS A 226 -1.74 -15.22 4.63
CA HIS A 226 -2.54 -15.53 3.45
C HIS A 226 -3.82 -14.69 3.42
N ARG A 227 -4.47 -14.50 4.57
CA ARG A 227 -5.77 -13.82 4.68
C ARG A 227 -5.84 -12.81 5.82
N THR A 228 -5.55 -13.21 7.05
CA THR A 228 -5.75 -12.38 8.25
C THR A 228 -4.41 -12.00 8.89
N PRO A 229 -4.23 -10.79 9.42
CA PRO A 229 -5.16 -9.66 9.45
C PRO A 229 -5.46 -9.10 8.06
N PHE A 230 -4.51 -9.19 7.12
CA PHE A 230 -4.72 -8.98 5.69
C PHE A 230 -3.67 -9.76 4.88
N PRO A 231 -3.93 -10.08 3.61
CA PRO A 231 -2.98 -10.80 2.76
C PRO A 231 -1.63 -10.07 2.64
N ALA A 232 -0.57 -10.85 2.50
CA ALA A 232 0.81 -10.37 2.34
C ALA A 232 1.41 -9.68 3.58
N TRP A 233 0.73 -9.64 4.73
CA TRP A 233 1.34 -9.06 5.93
C TRP A 233 2.55 -9.89 6.39
N LEU A 234 3.70 -9.24 6.48
CA LEU A 234 5.00 -9.82 6.86
C LEU A 234 5.88 -8.71 7.43
N ASP A 235 6.43 -8.87 8.62
CA ASP A 235 7.30 -7.83 9.21
C ASP A 235 8.68 -8.34 9.65
N SER A 236 9.01 -9.57 9.25
CA SER A 236 10.29 -10.21 9.53
C SER A 236 10.92 -10.81 8.27
N PRO A 237 12.21 -10.53 7.98
CA PRO A 237 12.97 -11.21 6.93
C PRO A 237 13.52 -12.58 7.40
N ALA A 238 12.99 -13.17 8.47
CA ALA A 238 13.46 -14.45 8.97
C ALA A 238 13.17 -15.60 7.98
N ALA A 239 13.96 -16.66 8.09
CA ALA A 239 13.80 -17.88 7.31
C ALA A 239 13.79 -17.65 5.78
N LEU A 240 12.88 -18.32 5.07
CA LEU A 240 12.79 -18.30 3.61
C LEU A 240 12.51 -16.90 3.06
N ALA A 241 11.78 -16.04 3.79
CA ALA A 241 11.51 -14.67 3.36
C ALA A 241 12.82 -13.87 3.18
N GLY A 242 13.80 -14.06 4.07
CA GLY A 242 15.12 -13.46 3.91
C GLY A 242 15.81 -13.92 2.63
N CYS A 243 15.85 -15.24 2.38
CA CYS A 243 16.40 -15.80 1.15
C CYS A 243 15.75 -15.20 -0.09
N LEU A 244 14.42 -15.31 -0.21
CA LEU A 244 13.68 -14.81 -1.37
C LEU A 244 13.88 -13.31 -1.57
N LEU A 245 13.87 -12.50 -0.50
CA LEU A 245 14.13 -11.07 -0.58
C LEU A 245 15.52 -10.77 -1.14
N TYR A 246 16.57 -11.38 -0.60
CA TYR A 246 17.93 -11.11 -1.03
C TYR A 246 18.22 -11.65 -2.44
N SER A 247 17.55 -12.73 -2.84
CA SER A 247 17.56 -13.22 -4.22
C SER A 247 16.87 -12.24 -5.18
N GLY A 248 15.68 -11.75 -4.82
CA GLY A 248 14.93 -10.77 -5.62
C GLY A 248 15.67 -9.44 -5.79
N LEU A 249 16.41 -9.00 -4.77
CA LEU A 249 17.26 -7.81 -4.84
C LEU A 249 18.55 -8.02 -5.66
N GLY A 250 18.87 -9.26 -6.06
CA GLY A 250 20.10 -9.62 -6.76
C GLY A 250 21.34 -9.66 -5.87
N VAL A 251 21.18 -9.76 -4.55
CA VAL A 251 22.27 -9.86 -3.57
C VAL A 251 22.78 -11.29 -3.47
N VAL A 252 21.88 -12.28 -3.39
CA VAL A 252 22.24 -13.70 -3.47
C VAL A 252 22.38 -14.09 -4.95
N ARG A 253 23.57 -14.57 -5.33
CA ARG A 253 23.90 -14.92 -6.73
C ARG A 253 24.06 -16.42 -6.96
N ALA A 254 24.33 -17.16 -5.89
CA ALA A 254 24.31 -18.61 -5.84
C ALA A 254 23.67 -19.03 -4.51
N PHE A 255 22.73 -19.97 -4.58
CA PHE A 255 21.99 -20.48 -3.43
C PHE A 255 22.21 -21.99 -3.28
N ASN A 256 22.72 -22.38 -2.11
CA ASN A 256 23.04 -23.76 -1.79
C ASN A 256 21.76 -24.54 -1.45
N ALA A 257 21.21 -25.24 -2.44
CA ALA A 257 19.95 -25.97 -2.31
C ALA A 257 19.82 -27.06 -3.37
N ASP A 258 19.07 -28.12 -3.05
CA ASP A 258 18.62 -29.07 -4.05
C ASP A 258 17.39 -28.50 -4.79
N PRO A 259 17.46 -28.28 -6.13
CA PRO A 259 16.36 -27.71 -6.91
C PRO A 259 15.07 -28.54 -6.85
N SER A 260 15.13 -29.82 -6.54
CA SER A 260 13.98 -30.73 -6.52
C SER A 260 13.22 -30.70 -5.19
N VAL A 261 13.84 -30.18 -4.12
CA VAL A 261 13.26 -30.15 -2.77
C VAL A 261 12.03 -29.27 -2.72
N ARG A 262 11.00 -29.73 -2.01
CA ARG A 262 9.78 -28.98 -1.70
C ARG A 262 9.86 -28.44 -0.28
N LEU A 263 9.67 -27.13 -0.13
CA LEU A 263 9.65 -26.47 1.17
C LEU A 263 8.21 -26.31 1.66
N ASP A 264 7.92 -26.83 2.84
CA ASP A 264 6.66 -26.57 3.55
C ASP A 264 6.70 -25.16 4.15
N VAL A 265 5.98 -24.24 3.53
CA VAL A 265 5.88 -22.84 3.94
C VAL A 265 4.46 -22.59 4.43
N VAL A 266 4.31 -22.35 5.73
CA VAL A 266 3.01 -22.11 6.36
C VAL A 266 2.73 -20.60 6.51
N PRO A 267 1.54 -20.12 6.12
CA PRO A 267 1.12 -18.76 6.42
C PRO A 267 1.01 -18.50 7.93
N VAL A 268 1.47 -17.33 8.40
CA VAL A 268 1.43 -16.96 9.82
C VAL A 268 0.02 -16.97 10.41
N ASP A 269 -1.00 -16.71 9.60
CA ASP A 269 -2.40 -16.72 9.99
C ASP A 269 -2.97 -18.12 10.16
N VAL A 270 -2.45 -19.09 9.40
CA VAL A 270 -2.72 -20.51 9.67
C VAL A 270 -2.11 -20.91 11.01
N VAL A 271 -0.87 -20.51 11.29
CA VAL A 271 -0.22 -20.78 12.59
C VAL A 271 -1.00 -20.16 13.75
N ALA A 272 -1.37 -18.89 13.63
CA ALA A 272 -2.15 -18.19 14.65
C ALA A 272 -3.52 -18.84 14.88
N SER A 273 -4.19 -19.27 13.80
CA SER A 273 -5.46 -19.98 13.88
C SER A 273 -5.32 -21.32 14.60
N GLU A 274 -4.26 -22.09 14.34
CA GLU A 274 -3.99 -23.35 15.05
C GLU A 274 -3.67 -23.13 16.53
N VAL A 275 -2.91 -22.08 16.87
CA VAL A 275 -2.63 -21.71 18.27
C VAL A 275 -3.91 -21.34 19.01
N VAL A 276 -4.76 -20.51 18.40
CA VAL A 276 -6.05 -20.10 18.98
C VAL A 276 -7.02 -21.27 19.08
N ARG A 277 -7.06 -22.15 18.06
CA ARG A 277 -7.86 -23.37 18.09
C ARG A 277 -7.38 -24.33 19.18
N ALA A 278 -6.07 -24.48 19.35
CA ALA A 278 -5.50 -25.33 20.39
C ALA A 278 -5.79 -24.78 21.79
N VAL A 279 -5.65 -23.47 22.01
CA VAL A 279 -5.82 -22.89 23.35
C VAL A 279 -7.28 -22.87 23.83
N PHE A 280 -8.24 -22.74 22.92
CA PHE A 280 -9.68 -22.75 23.26
C PHE A 280 -10.38 -24.08 22.91
N GLY A 281 -9.65 -25.04 22.37
CA GLY A 281 -10.14 -26.37 22.03
C GLY A 281 -10.10 -27.35 23.21
N PRO A 282 -10.39 -28.64 22.94
CA PRO A 282 -10.28 -29.70 23.95
C PRO A 282 -8.84 -29.82 24.48
N MET A 283 -8.69 -29.73 25.80
CA MET A 283 -7.43 -29.90 26.49
C MET A 283 -7.28 -31.34 27.00
N PRO A 284 -6.05 -31.91 27.06
CA PRO A 284 -5.85 -33.25 27.57
C PRO A 284 -6.17 -33.32 29.07
N ALA A 285 -6.81 -34.41 29.49
CA ALA A 285 -7.01 -34.67 30.91
C ALA A 285 -5.67 -34.94 31.62
N GLU A 286 -5.66 -34.83 32.95
CA GLU A 286 -4.50 -35.19 33.75
C GLU A 286 -4.10 -36.66 33.48
N GLY A 287 -2.81 -36.91 33.32
CA GLY A 287 -2.28 -38.24 32.97
C GLY A 287 -2.36 -38.64 31.50
N GLN A 288 -3.13 -37.94 30.64
CA GLN A 288 -3.12 -38.22 29.20
C GLN A 288 -1.83 -37.70 28.52
N PRO A 289 -1.37 -38.30 27.40
CA PRO A 289 -0.25 -37.77 26.64
C PRO A 289 -0.51 -36.32 26.17
N VAL A 290 0.54 -35.50 26.12
CA VAL A 290 0.47 -34.13 25.58
C VAL A 290 0.19 -34.21 24.07
N PRO A 291 -0.94 -33.64 23.58
CA PRO A 291 -1.20 -33.59 22.16
C PRO A 291 -0.18 -32.71 21.43
N ILE A 292 0.28 -33.19 20.29
CA ILE A 292 1.17 -32.46 19.38
C ILE A 292 0.36 -32.17 18.11
N VAL A 293 0.42 -30.95 17.62
CA VAL A 293 -0.33 -30.49 16.44
C VAL A 293 0.63 -29.85 15.46
N HIS A 294 0.70 -30.36 14.24
CA HIS A 294 1.44 -29.77 13.13
C HIS A 294 0.65 -28.60 12.53
N ALA A 295 1.19 -27.39 12.65
CA ALA A 295 0.74 -26.21 11.93
C ALA A 295 1.53 -26.09 10.62
N THR A 296 1.30 -27.03 9.70
CA THR A 296 2.04 -27.17 8.43
C THR A 296 1.07 -27.22 7.24
N MET A 297 1.57 -26.95 6.03
CA MET A 297 0.76 -26.99 4.80
C MET A 297 0.70 -28.38 4.17
N GLY A 298 1.69 -29.22 4.44
CA GLY A 298 1.94 -30.53 3.86
C GLY A 298 2.67 -30.46 2.53
N VAL A 299 3.36 -31.55 2.16
CA VAL A 299 4.15 -31.65 0.92
C VAL A 299 3.33 -31.38 -0.36
N GLN A 300 2.03 -31.68 -0.34
CA GLN A 300 1.10 -31.46 -1.45
C GLN A 300 0.92 -29.97 -1.79
N ARG A 301 1.08 -29.10 -0.79
CA ARG A 301 0.96 -27.64 -0.91
C ARG A 301 2.32 -26.94 -0.81
N ALA A 302 3.41 -27.71 -0.86
CA ALA A 302 4.78 -27.21 -0.86
C ALA A 302 5.30 -27.00 -2.29
N LEU A 303 5.91 -25.85 -2.55
CA LEU A 303 6.51 -25.52 -3.84
C LEU A 303 7.99 -25.95 -3.87
N ARG A 304 8.47 -26.35 -5.06
CA ARG A 304 9.89 -26.62 -5.29
C ARG A 304 10.72 -25.34 -5.15
N ILE A 305 11.93 -25.46 -4.61
CA ILE A 305 12.81 -24.32 -4.35
C ILE A 305 13.15 -23.55 -5.63
N ASP A 306 13.45 -24.26 -6.72
CA ASP A 306 13.78 -23.64 -8.00
C ASP A 306 12.62 -22.82 -8.58
N MET A 307 11.39 -23.34 -8.46
CA MET A 307 10.17 -22.67 -8.89
C MET A 307 9.88 -21.44 -8.03
N ALA A 308 10.08 -21.52 -6.72
CA ALA A 308 9.94 -20.38 -5.81
C ALA A 308 10.97 -19.29 -6.16
N ALA A 309 12.24 -19.68 -6.33
CA ALA A 309 13.32 -18.78 -6.71
C ALA A 309 13.04 -18.11 -8.07
N ALA A 310 12.65 -18.87 -9.09
CA ALA A 310 12.32 -18.34 -10.41
C ALA A 310 11.14 -17.36 -10.36
N ALA A 311 10.08 -17.70 -9.63
CA ALA A 311 8.92 -16.82 -9.47
C ALA A 311 9.29 -15.51 -8.76
N THR A 312 10.10 -15.56 -7.70
CA THR A 312 10.59 -14.38 -7.00
C THR A 312 11.50 -13.52 -7.86
N ILE A 313 12.46 -14.12 -8.56
CA ILE A 313 13.35 -13.41 -9.49
C ILE A 313 12.53 -12.68 -10.54
N GLU A 314 11.61 -13.38 -11.20
CA GLU A 314 10.77 -12.79 -12.24
C GLU A 314 9.87 -11.66 -11.70
N TRP A 315 9.31 -11.84 -10.51
CA TRP A 315 8.49 -10.82 -9.87
C TRP A 315 9.28 -9.53 -9.57
N PHE A 316 10.52 -9.65 -9.09
CA PHE A 316 11.38 -8.51 -8.78
C PHE A 316 11.99 -7.84 -10.01
N LYS A 317 12.26 -8.56 -11.12
CA LYS A 317 12.83 -7.97 -12.36
C LYS A 317 12.06 -6.75 -12.86
N HIS A 318 10.74 -6.76 -12.74
CA HIS A 318 9.85 -5.72 -13.24
C HIS A 318 9.55 -4.62 -12.21
N ARG A 319 10.26 -4.60 -11.07
CA ARG A 319 10.00 -3.68 -9.97
C ARG A 319 11.24 -2.88 -9.57
N PRO A 320 11.08 -1.60 -9.20
CA PRO A 320 12.21 -0.75 -8.88
C PRO A 320 12.96 -1.22 -7.64
N GLY A 321 14.25 -0.92 -7.63
CA GLY A 321 15.18 -1.11 -6.51
C GLY A 321 15.71 -2.53 -6.32
N VAL A 322 15.75 -3.27 -7.42
CA VAL A 322 16.71 -4.35 -7.70
C VAL A 322 18.13 -3.75 -7.72
N VAL A 323 19.06 -4.29 -6.92
CA VAL A 323 20.44 -3.78 -6.85
C VAL A 323 21.26 -4.22 -8.08
N LYS A 324 21.04 -5.45 -8.53
CA LYS A 324 21.59 -6.05 -9.74
C LYS A 324 20.54 -6.95 -10.36
N ALA A 325 20.52 -7.08 -11.68
CA ALA A 325 19.60 -7.98 -12.38
C ALA A 325 19.55 -9.35 -11.67
N PRO A 326 18.40 -9.76 -11.12
CA PRO A 326 18.32 -10.95 -10.28
C PRO A 326 18.52 -12.15 -11.20
N ASP A 327 19.63 -12.85 -10.97
CA ASP A 327 20.09 -14.02 -11.71
C ASP A 327 20.85 -14.90 -10.71
N MET A 328 20.06 -15.69 -9.99
CA MET A 328 20.55 -16.57 -8.94
C MET A 328 20.66 -17.99 -9.51
N PHE A 329 21.83 -18.59 -9.35
CA PHE A 329 22.01 -20.02 -9.56
C PHE A 329 21.51 -20.78 -8.32
N VAL A 330 20.71 -21.82 -8.51
CA VAL A 330 20.27 -22.72 -7.43
C VAL A 330 20.88 -24.09 -7.71
N GLY A 331 21.69 -24.60 -6.78
CA GLY A 331 22.33 -25.89 -6.96
C GLY A 331 22.98 -26.41 -5.69
N ARG A 332 23.33 -27.70 -5.72
CA ARG A 332 24.00 -28.41 -4.63
C ARG A 332 25.51 -28.20 -4.72
N LYS A 333 26.23 -28.33 -3.59
CA LYS A 333 27.70 -28.24 -3.55
C LYS A 333 28.39 -29.19 -4.53
N ASP A 334 27.93 -30.44 -4.59
CA ASP A 334 28.39 -31.48 -5.52
C ASP A 334 27.97 -31.25 -6.99
N HIS A 335 27.09 -30.28 -7.25
CA HIS A 335 26.53 -29.97 -8.57
C HIS A 335 26.69 -28.48 -8.94
N GLY A 336 27.94 -27.99 -8.92
CA GLY A 336 28.30 -26.71 -9.52
C GLY A 336 28.03 -25.46 -8.66
N PHE A 337 27.47 -25.59 -7.45
CA PHE A 337 27.29 -24.45 -6.55
C PHE A 337 28.62 -23.77 -6.21
N ASP A 338 29.66 -24.51 -5.83
CA ASP A 338 30.94 -23.90 -5.43
C ASP A 338 31.57 -23.10 -6.58
N ALA A 339 31.52 -23.63 -7.81
CA ALA A 339 31.98 -22.93 -9.00
C ALA A 339 31.14 -21.67 -9.29
N ALA A 340 29.82 -21.77 -9.17
CA ALA A 340 28.92 -20.65 -9.38
C ALA A 340 29.10 -19.55 -8.30
N ASP A 341 29.25 -19.92 -7.03
CA ASP A 341 29.45 -18.99 -5.92
C ASP A 341 30.81 -18.29 -6.02
N LEU A 342 31.86 -19.02 -6.38
CA LEU A 342 33.19 -18.45 -6.62
C LEU A 342 33.15 -17.34 -7.69
N VAL A 343 32.55 -17.64 -8.84
CA VAL A 343 32.51 -16.73 -9.99
C VAL A 343 31.52 -15.59 -9.77
N ARG A 344 30.33 -15.88 -9.25
CA ARG A 344 29.22 -14.91 -9.19
C ARG A 344 29.20 -14.07 -7.90
N ARG A 345 29.85 -14.52 -6.81
CA ARG A 345 29.90 -13.81 -5.52
C ARG A 345 31.33 -13.57 -5.04
N GLU A 346 32.10 -14.62 -4.77
CA GLU A 346 33.35 -14.53 -3.98
C GLU A 346 34.39 -13.64 -4.67
N LEU A 347 34.75 -13.95 -5.92
CA LEU A 347 35.72 -13.16 -6.69
C LEU A 347 35.31 -11.67 -6.80
N PRO A 348 34.07 -11.33 -7.25
CA PRO A 348 33.61 -9.93 -7.26
C PRO A 348 33.68 -9.23 -5.90
N VAL A 349 33.29 -9.92 -4.82
CA VAL A 349 33.30 -9.35 -3.46
C VAL A 349 34.72 -9.06 -2.99
N GLN A 350 35.67 -9.98 -3.23
CA GLN A 350 37.07 -9.77 -2.85
C GLN A 350 37.70 -8.60 -3.62
N LEU A 351 37.44 -8.50 -4.94
CA LEU A 351 37.89 -7.38 -5.76
C LEU A 351 37.30 -6.04 -5.26
N GLN A 352 36.01 -6.01 -4.90
CA GLN A 352 35.38 -4.83 -4.34
C GLN A 352 35.92 -4.47 -2.95
N LYS A 353 36.19 -5.46 -2.08
CA LYS A 353 36.81 -5.23 -0.77
C LYS A 353 38.19 -4.57 -0.95
N ALA A 354 39.02 -5.10 -1.84
CA ALA A 354 40.34 -4.54 -2.16
C ALA A 354 40.23 -3.10 -2.68
N ALA A 355 39.37 -2.84 -3.67
CA ALA A 355 39.17 -1.51 -4.24
C ALA A 355 38.67 -0.49 -3.19
N LEU A 356 37.68 -0.85 -2.37
CA LEU A 356 37.14 0.04 -1.32
C LEU A 356 38.16 0.32 -0.22
N THR A 357 39.07 -0.62 0.05
CA THR A 357 40.17 -0.44 0.99
C THR A 357 41.18 0.57 0.44
N VAL A 358 41.58 0.42 -0.82
CA VAL A 358 42.48 1.36 -1.51
C VAL A 358 41.87 2.76 -1.62
N LEU A 359 40.57 2.87 -1.88
CA LEU A 359 39.84 4.14 -1.97
C LEU A 359 39.50 4.76 -0.60
N GLY A 360 39.90 4.15 0.51
CA GLY A 360 39.62 4.66 1.87
C GLY A 360 38.14 4.66 2.27
N GLN A 361 37.26 3.94 1.55
CA GLN A 361 35.82 3.99 1.74
C GLN A 361 35.32 3.04 2.85
N SER A 362 35.74 3.31 4.09
CA SER A 362 35.48 2.47 5.26
C SER A 362 33.99 2.20 5.57
N LYS A 363 33.08 3.11 5.20
CA LYS A 363 31.63 2.91 5.37
C LYS A 363 31.06 1.90 4.36
N ALA A 364 31.44 2.02 3.09
CA ALA A 364 31.02 1.12 2.03
C ALA A 364 31.59 -0.29 2.25
N LEU A 365 32.86 -0.39 2.66
CA LEU A 365 33.49 -1.66 2.99
C LEU A 365 32.74 -2.43 4.09
N ARG A 366 32.41 -1.76 5.20
CA ARG A 366 31.61 -2.36 6.29
C ARG A 366 30.24 -2.84 5.81
N LYS A 367 29.59 -2.10 4.90
CA LYS A 367 28.30 -2.49 4.31
C LYS A 367 28.44 -3.74 3.44
N LEU A 368 29.49 -3.83 2.62
CA LEU A 368 29.80 -4.98 1.77
C LEU A 368 30.07 -6.23 2.62
N VAL A 369 30.93 -6.13 3.63
CA VAL A 369 31.27 -7.24 4.54
C VAL A 369 30.02 -7.80 5.23
N ARG A 370 29.14 -6.92 5.74
CA ARG A 370 27.89 -7.35 6.39
C ARG A 370 26.93 -8.02 5.42
N ALA A 371 26.85 -7.55 4.17
CA ALA A 371 26.01 -8.17 3.16
C ALA A 371 26.54 -9.57 2.79
N ASP A 372 27.85 -9.70 2.65
CA ASP A 372 28.53 -10.96 2.35
C ASP A 372 28.33 -12.02 3.46
N GLN A 373 28.50 -11.63 4.73
CA GLN A 373 28.23 -12.48 5.90
C GLN A 373 26.78 -12.98 5.94
N LYS A 374 25.82 -12.13 5.58
CA LYS A 374 24.41 -12.53 5.48
C LYS A 374 24.18 -13.58 4.41
N VAL A 375 24.79 -13.43 3.23
CA VAL A 375 24.67 -14.42 2.15
C VAL A 375 25.26 -15.77 2.58
N GLN A 376 26.41 -15.75 3.27
CA GLN A 376 27.01 -16.97 3.83
C GLN A 376 26.10 -17.64 4.86
N TYR A 377 25.59 -16.88 5.83
CA TYR A 377 24.63 -17.39 6.82
C TYR A 377 23.42 -18.07 6.17
N LEU A 378 22.87 -17.49 5.09
CA LEU A 378 21.74 -18.09 4.38
C LEU A 378 22.13 -19.40 3.66
N ASN A 379 23.30 -19.46 3.03
CA ASN A 379 23.77 -20.65 2.31
C ASN A 379 24.21 -21.79 3.22
N GLU A 380 24.67 -21.49 4.44
CA GLU A 380 25.13 -22.49 5.41
C GLU A 380 24.00 -22.91 6.35
N GLY A 381 23.36 -21.94 7.02
CA GLY A 381 22.37 -22.19 8.06
C GLY A 381 21.06 -22.80 7.55
N PHE A 382 20.68 -22.57 6.29
CA PHE A 382 19.48 -23.15 5.69
C PHE A 382 19.73 -24.42 4.88
N SER A 383 20.99 -24.78 4.62
CA SER A 383 21.34 -25.88 3.72
C SER A 383 20.64 -27.20 4.07
N TYR A 384 20.55 -27.54 5.35
CA TYR A 384 19.83 -28.73 5.79
C TYR A 384 18.36 -28.74 5.33
N PHE A 385 17.66 -27.63 5.51
CA PHE A 385 16.24 -27.52 5.12
C PHE A 385 16.05 -27.45 3.60
N THR A 386 17.05 -26.96 2.86
CA THR A 386 16.99 -26.82 1.40
C THR A 386 17.47 -28.05 0.64
N HIS A 387 17.95 -29.08 1.33
CA HIS A 387 18.38 -30.36 0.75
C HIS A 387 17.45 -31.53 1.11
N HIS A 388 16.44 -31.28 1.94
CA HIS A 388 15.55 -32.33 2.44
C HIS A 388 14.08 -31.89 2.32
N THR A 389 13.24 -32.73 1.69
CA THR A 389 11.79 -32.56 1.72
C THR A 389 11.24 -33.22 2.97
N PHE A 390 10.54 -32.47 3.81
CA PHE A 390 9.91 -32.96 5.05
C PHE A 390 8.43 -33.23 4.79
N ASP A 391 8.02 -34.49 4.92
CA ASP A 391 6.63 -34.91 4.72
C ASP A 391 5.85 -34.87 6.05
N PHE A 392 5.48 -33.67 6.49
CA PHE A 392 4.73 -33.49 7.73
C PHE A 392 3.29 -33.97 7.58
N VAL A 393 2.92 -35.00 8.36
CA VAL A 393 1.56 -35.53 8.41
C VAL A 393 0.80 -34.85 9.55
N ARG A 394 -0.47 -34.55 9.29
CA ARG A 394 -1.39 -33.95 10.27
C ARG A 394 -2.48 -34.95 10.62
N ALA A 395 -2.84 -35.07 11.90
CA ALA A 395 -3.99 -35.88 12.30
C ALA A 395 -5.33 -35.22 11.91
N SER A 396 -5.39 -33.87 11.88
CA SER A 396 -6.57 -33.11 11.49
C SER A 396 -6.42 -32.49 10.10
N ALA A 397 -7.47 -32.55 9.29
CA ALA A 397 -7.53 -31.88 8.00
C ALA A 397 -7.34 -30.36 8.14
N LEU A 398 -6.57 -29.77 7.22
CA LEU A 398 -6.40 -28.32 7.10
C LEU A 398 -7.10 -27.80 5.86
N GLU A 399 -8.11 -26.97 6.08
CA GLU A 399 -8.77 -26.23 5.02
C GLU A 399 -8.16 -24.84 4.89
N VAL A 400 -7.50 -24.58 3.76
CA VAL A 400 -7.05 -23.24 3.36
C VAL A 400 -7.63 -22.95 1.98
N PRO A 401 -8.89 -22.47 1.89
CA PRO A 401 -9.57 -22.35 0.61
C PRO A 401 -8.81 -21.41 -0.33
N GLY A 402 -8.69 -21.79 -1.60
CA GLY A 402 -8.00 -20.98 -2.62
C GLY A 402 -6.48 -20.86 -2.45
N PHE A 403 -5.85 -21.67 -1.59
CA PHE A 403 -4.39 -21.69 -1.47
C PHE A 403 -3.75 -22.41 -2.65
N GLU A 404 -2.98 -21.68 -3.46
CA GLU A 404 -2.15 -22.23 -4.53
C GLU A 404 -0.68 -21.86 -4.25
N PRO A 405 0.26 -22.83 -4.23
CA PRO A 405 1.64 -22.58 -3.77
C PRO A 405 2.42 -21.54 -4.58
N ARG A 406 2.24 -21.48 -5.90
CA ARG A 406 2.94 -20.50 -6.75
C ARG A 406 2.41 -19.08 -6.56
N GLU A 407 1.10 -18.94 -6.43
CA GLU A 407 0.42 -17.69 -6.11
C GLU A 407 0.78 -17.22 -4.69
N TYR A 408 0.91 -18.15 -3.75
CA TYR A 408 1.37 -17.81 -2.40
C TYR A 408 2.79 -17.22 -2.40
N VAL A 409 3.70 -17.70 -3.25
CA VAL A 409 5.01 -17.04 -3.43
C VAL A 409 4.86 -15.59 -3.91
N ARG A 410 3.89 -15.29 -4.79
CA ARG A 410 3.56 -13.90 -5.18
C ARG A 410 3.11 -13.07 -3.98
N VAL A 411 2.24 -13.61 -3.12
CA VAL A 411 1.79 -12.97 -1.87
C VAL A 411 2.96 -12.68 -0.94
N VAL A 412 3.90 -13.62 -0.79
CA VAL A 412 5.12 -13.43 0.00
C VAL A 412 5.99 -12.32 -0.61
N ASN A 413 6.21 -12.31 -1.92
CA ASN A 413 6.97 -11.26 -2.61
C ASN A 413 6.36 -9.87 -2.42
N GLU A 414 5.04 -9.75 -2.56
CA GLU A 414 4.29 -8.52 -2.29
C GLU A 414 4.50 -8.05 -0.84
N GLY A 415 4.44 -8.98 0.12
CA GLY A 415 4.65 -8.69 1.53
C GLY A 415 6.06 -8.19 1.84
N MET A 416 7.08 -8.87 1.30
CA MET A 416 8.47 -8.44 1.43
C MET A 416 8.69 -7.06 0.83
N TYR A 417 8.14 -6.79 -0.35
CA TYR A 417 8.29 -5.51 -1.01
C TYR A 417 7.58 -4.38 -0.26
N ARG A 418 6.35 -4.61 0.19
CA ARG A 418 5.54 -3.61 0.90
C ARG A 418 6.08 -3.33 2.29
N HIS A 419 6.38 -4.35 3.07
CA HIS A 419 6.59 -4.22 4.51
C HIS A 419 8.06 -4.32 4.93
N LEU A 420 8.89 -5.08 4.21
CA LEU A 420 10.34 -5.18 4.52
C LEU A 420 11.17 -4.13 3.77
N LEU A 421 10.77 -3.79 2.54
CA LEU A 421 11.41 -2.72 1.76
C LEU A 421 10.72 -1.37 1.90
N SER A 422 9.56 -1.32 2.59
CA SER A 422 8.73 -0.12 2.72
C SER A 422 8.37 0.50 1.37
N ARG A 423 8.15 -0.33 0.34
CA ARG A 423 7.81 0.12 -1.02
C ARG A 423 6.35 -0.14 -1.30
N ASP A 424 5.59 0.94 -1.46
CA ASP A 424 4.19 0.85 -1.83
C ASP A 424 4.04 0.86 -3.36
N GLU A 425 3.63 -0.26 -3.95
CA GLU A 425 3.36 -0.36 -5.39
C GLU A 425 2.23 0.54 -5.86
N SER A 426 1.35 0.95 -4.95
CA SER A 426 0.31 1.91 -5.26
C SER A 426 0.86 3.35 -5.34
N GLN A 427 2.14 3.58 -5.03
CA GLN A 427 2.81 4.89 -5.01
C GLN A 427 4.23 4.81 -5.60
N VAL A 428 4.40 4.13 -6.74
CA VAL A 428 5.72 3.97 -7.39
C VAL A 428 6.19 5.29 -7.99
N SER A 429 7.33 5.81 -7.53
CA SER A 429 7.97 6.98 -8.13
C SER A 429 8.44 6.66 -9.55
N PHE A 430 7.98 7.43 -10.54
CA PHE A 430 8.40 7.32 -11.94
C PHE A 430 9.04 8.62 -12.49
N ALA A 431 8.92 9.73 -11.75
CA ALA A 431 9.65 10.97 -11.99
C ALA A 431 9.87 11.74 -10.68
N GLY A 432 10.56 12.88 -10.75
CA GLY A 432 10.91 13.67 -9.57
C GLY A 432 12.23 13.24 -8.91
N PRO A 433 12.60 13.86 -7.79
CA PRO A 433 13.88 13.64 -7.11
C PRO A 433 13.93 12.29 -6.37
N LYS A 434 12.79 11.74 -5.93
CA LYS A 434 12.70 10.42 -5.27
C LYS A 434 12.70 9.25 -6.27
N HIS A 435 12.56 9.51 -7.57
CA HIS A 435 12.67 8.49 -8.60
C HIS A 435 14.14 8.10 -8.85
N ASP A 436 14.53 6.95 -8.30
CA ASP A 436 15.82 6.30 -8.54
C ASP A 436 15.63 5.06 -9.42
N ASP A 437 16.03 5.16 -10.69
CA ASP A 437 16.06 4.05 -11.62
C ASP A 437 17.47 3.45 -11.79
N GLY A 438 18.38 3.75 -10.86
CA GLY A 438 19.74 3.21 -10.79
C GLY A 438 20.66 3.64 -11.94
N ARG A 439 20.20 4.53 -12.82
CA ARG A 439 20.89 4.91 -14.06
C ARG A 439 21.37 6.36 -14.01
N ALA A 440 22.63 6.55 -14.38
CA ALA A 440 23.13 7.87 -14.71
C ALA A 440 22.32 8.47 -15.88
N ASP A 441 22.16 9.79 -15.89
CA ASP A 441 21.36 10.51 -16.89
C ASP A 441 21.81 10.25 -18.34
N SER A 442 23.12 10.08 -18.55
CA SER A 442 23.69 9.75 -19.85
C SER A 442 23.34 8.33 -20.30
N THR A 443 23.37 7.36 -19.37
CA THR A 443 22.98 5.96 -19.61
C THR A 443 21.48 5.87 -19.91
N TRP A 444 20.66 6.60 -19.13
CA TRP A 444 19.22 6.68 -19.36
C TRP A 444 18.88 7.14 -20.78
N LEU A 445 19.55 8.19 -21.29
CA LEU A 445 19.27 8.69 -22.64
C LEU A 445 19.62 7.68 -23.75
N LYS A 446 20.69 6.90 -23.55
CA LYS A 446 21.18 5.92 -24.53
C LYS A 446 20.30 4.67 -24.60
N GLU A 447 19.92 4.12 -23.45
CA GLU A 447 19.25 2.82 -23.34
C GLU A 447 17.75 2.86 -23.63
N ARG A 448 17.13 4.05 -23.67
CA ARG A 448 15.68 4.14 -23.87
C ARG A 448 15.29 3.89 -25.32
N PRO A 449 14.47 2.86 -25.60
CA PRO A 449 13.87 2.69 -26.92
C PRO A 449 12.83 3.81 -27.12
N ALA A 450 12.99 4.61 -28.15
CA ALA A 450 11.99 5.60 -28.57
C ALA A 450 11.92 5.58 -30.08
N ALA A 451 10.73 5.82 -30.63
CA ALA A 451 10.52 5.83 -32.07
C ALA A 451 11.35 6.91 -32.79
N ASN A 452 11.66 8.03 -32.12
CA ASN A 452 12.49 9.10 -32.67
C ASN A 452 13.34 9.83 -31.59
N THR A 453 14.35 10.58 -32.04
CA THR A 453 15.27 11.34 -31.17
C THR A 453 14.55 12.48 -30.43
N THR A 454 13.55 13.11 -31.04
CA THR A 454 12.77 14.20 -30.44
C THR A 454 12.11 13.76 -29.14
N LEU A 455 11.47 12.58 -29.12
CA LEU A 455 10.86 12.00 -27.92
C LEU A 455 11.88 11.74 -26.81
N LYS A 456 13.10 11.29 -27.14
CA LYS A 456 14.17 11.07 -26.15
C LYS A 456 14.62 12.38 -25.51
N VAL A 457 14.87 13.41 -26.32
CA VAL A 457 15.30 14.73 -25.84
C VAL A 457 14.18 15.38 -25.02
N PHE A 458 12.94 15.26 -25.48
CA PHE A 458 11.79 15.80 -24.78
C PHE A 458 11.54 15.08 -23.45
N GLY A 459 11.62 13.74 -23.43
CA GLY A 459 11.57 12.94 -22.21
C GLY A 459 12.69 13.30 -21.22
N TYR A 460 13.91 13.52 -21.71
CA TYR A 460 15.02 13.98 -20.87
C TYR A 460 14.74 15.37 -20.25
N ALA A 461 14.20 16.30 -21.03
CA ALA A 461 13.80 17.61 -20.52
C ALA A 461 12.73 17.50 -19.42
N LEU A 462 11.68 16.69 -19.64
CA LEU A 462 10.64 16.43 -18.63
C LEU A 462 11.23 15.80 -17.36
N ARG A 463 12.13 14.84 -17.50
CA ARG A 463 12.82 14.20 -16.35
C ARG A 463 13.57 15.24 -15.51
N LYS A 464 14.23 16.21 -16.14
CA LYS A 464 14.90 17.32 -15.43
C LYS A 464 13.89 18.28 -14.81
N THR A 465 12.83 18.64 -15.54
CA THR A 465 11.77 19.51 -15.04
C THR A 465 11.14 18.96 -13.76
N PHE A 466 10.68 17.70 -13.77
CA PHE A 466 10.04 17.09 -12.60
C PHE A 466 10.98 17.01 -11.40
N ARG A 467 12.27 16.72 -11.60
CA ARG A 467 13.26 16.73 -10.50
C ARG A 467 13.41 18.08 -9.80
N HIS A 468 13.15 19.19 -10.50
CA HIS A 468 13.31 20.53 -9.93
C HIS A 468 12.02 21.09 -9.35
N CYS A 469 10.85 20.73 -9.89
CA CYS A 469 9.58 21.31 -9.43
C CYS A 469 8.70 20.41 -8.57
N THR A 470 8.97 19.10 -8.47
CA THR A 470 8.14 18.18 -7.68
C THR A 470 8.94 17.61 -6.51
N SER A 471 8.26 17.26 -5.42
CA SER A 471 8.84 16.44 -4.35
C SER A 471 8.85 14.96 -4.74
N ASP A 472 7.82 14.52 -5.46
CA ASP A 472 7.73 13.18 -6.04
C ASP A 472 6.64 13.13 -7.12
N VAL A 473 6.83 12.25 -8.11
CA VAL A 473 5.81 11.95 -9.13
C VAL A 473 5.61 10.44 -9.13
N THR A 474 4.44 10.02 -8.65
CA THR A 474 4.14 8.61 -8.37
C THR A 474 2.96 8.12 -9.19
N PHE A 475 2.88 6.81 -9.38
CA PHE A 475 1.69 6.17 -9.95
C PHE A 475 1.29 4.90 -9.20
N ASP A 476 0.01 4.55 -9.29
CA ASP A 476 -0.54 3.30 -8.78
C ASP A 476 -0.37 2.19 -9.82
N ARG A 477 0.76 1.50 -9.78
CA ARG A 477 1.08 0.41 -10.71
C ARG A 477 0.02 -0.69 -10.75
N PRO A 478 -0.44 -1.24 -9.60
CA PRO A 478 -1.50 -2.25 -9.59
C PRO A 478 -2.78 -1.80 -10.29
N SER A 479 -3.15 -0.51 -10.20
CA SER A 479 -4.32 0.00 -10.91
C SER A 479 -4.17 -0.07 -12.43
N PHE A 480 -3.00 0.25 -12.98
CA PHE A 480 -2.71 0.13 -14.41
C PHE A 480 -2.61 -1.33 -14.86
N GLU A 481 -1.90 -2.18 -14.11
CA GLU A 481 -1.76 -3.60 -14.43
C GLU A 481 -3.11 -4.33 -14.42
N ARG A 482 -3.98 -4.06 -13.44
CA ARG A 482 -5.35 -4.61 -13.41
C ARG A 482 -6.22 -4.11 -14.56
N ALA A 483 -6.08 -2.85 -14.95
CA ALA A 483 -6.84 -2.31 -16.07
C ALA A 483 -6.38 -2.95 -17.38
N MET A 484 -5.06 -3.06 -17.61
CA MET A 484 -4.50 -3.66 -18.81
C MET A 484 -4.74 -5.16 -18.91
N ALA A 485 -4.78 -5.89 -17.80
CA ALA A 485 -5.14 -7.31 -17.78
C ALA A 485 -6.57 -7.60 -18.28
N GLN A 486 -7.45 -6.60 -18.23
CA GLN A 486 -8.84 -6.70 -18.73
C GLN A 486 -8.99 -6.23 -20.18
N VAL A 487 -7.93 -5.68 -20.79
CA VAL A 487 -7.96 -5.23 -22.19
C VAL A 487 -7.89 -6.46 -23.11
N PRO A 488 -8.89 -6.70 -23.98
CA PRO A 488 -8.84 -7.82 -24.91
C PRO A 488 -7.66 -7.71 -25.87
N PRO A 489 -7.03 -8.82 -26.27
CA PRO A 489 -5.97 -8.81 -27.28
C PRO A 489 -6.44 -8.12 -28.57
N GLY A 490 -5.65 -7.17 -29.08
CA GLY A 490 -5.94 -6.43 -30.31
C GLY A 490 -6.94 -5.26 -30.16
N ALA A 491 -7.51 -5.03 -28.96
CA ALA A 491 -8.31 -3.84 -28.70
C ALA A 491 -7.42 -2.59 -28.67
N LEU A 492 -7.97 -1.47 -29.17
CA LEU A 492 -7.24 -0.20 -29.19
C LEU A 492 -7.48 0.59 -27.91
N VAL A 493 -6.39 1.06 -27.31
CA VAL A 493 -6.42 1.76 -26.02
C VAL A 493 -6.58 3.26 -26.22
N VAL A 494 -7.52 3.85 -25.47
CA VAL A 494 -7.78 5.29 -25.43
C VAL A 494 -7.60 5.79 -24.00
N LEU A 495 -6.57 6.59 -23.76
CA LEU A 495 -6.33 7.22 -22.46
C LEU A 495 -7.23 8.45 -22.29
N ALA A 496 -8.00 8.46 -21.21
CA ALA A 496 -8.89 9.56 -20.84
C ALA A 496 -8.45 10.17 -19.50
N PRO A 497 -7.42 11.03 -19.46
CA PRO A 497 -6.97 11.65 -18.23
C PRO A 497 -7.90 12.76 -17.71
N THR A 498 -7.85 13.02 -16.40
CA THR A 498 -8.38 14.26 -15.82
C THR A 498 -7.68 15.48 -16.40
N HIS A 499 -8.39 16.61 -16.52
CA HIS A 499 -7.83 17.82 -17.11
C HIS A 499 -7.79 18.99 -16.10
N ARG A 500 -6.67 19.10 -15.40
CA ARG A 500 -6.37 20.12 -14.38
C ARG A 500 -5.23 21.06 -14.79
N SER A 501 -4.27 20.58 -15.57
CA SER A 501 -3.05 21.31 -15.97
C SER A 501 -2.64 21.01 -17.41
N TYR A 502 -1.86 21.88 -18.03
CA TYR A 502 -1.13 21.53 -19.25
C TYR A 502 -0.07 20.44 -19.01
N PHE A 503 0.24 20.10 -17.76
CA PHE A 503 1.12 18.98 -17.44
C PHE A 503 0.47 17.61 -17.63
N ASP A 504 -0.86 17.52 -17.71
CA ASP A 504 -1.57 16.23 -17.67
C ASP A 504 -1.20 15.31 -18.84
N PHE A 505 -1.18 15.85 -20.06
CA PHE A 505 -0.78 15.07 -21.25
C PHE A 505 0.71 14.74 -21.23
N LEU A 506 1.55 15.61 -20.68
CA LEU A 506 2.99 15.38 -20.55
C LEU A 506 3.28 14.25 -19.56
N LEU A 507 2.64 14.28 -18.38
CA LEU A 507 2.78 13.26 -17.33
C LEU A 507 2.29 11.90 -17.80
N THR A 508 1.11 11.84 -18.43
CA THR A 508 0.53 10.59 -18.92
C THR A 508 1.40 9.98 -20.02
N SER A 509 1.86 10.80 -20.97
CA SER A 509 2.77 10.35 -22.03
C SER A 509 4.13 9.92 -21.46
N TYR A 510 4.67 10.69 -20.51
CA TYR A 510 5.94 10.36 -19.86
C TYR A 510 5.84 9.06 -19.04
N LEU A 511 4.70 8.78 -18.41
CA LEU A 511 4.44 7.51 -17.73
C LEU A 511 4.52 6.33 -18.71
N CYS A 512 3.82 6.41 -19.84
CA CYS A 512 3.87 5.38 -20.89
C CYS A 512 5.29 5.22 -21.47
N PHE A 513 6.02 6.34 -21.61
CA PHE A 513 7.40 6.33 -22.07
C PHE A 513 8.36 5.66 -21.08
N GLN A 514 8.19 5.91 -19.77
CA GLN A 514 9.03 5.33 -18.74
C GLN A 514 8.71 3.84 -18.56
N HIS A 515 7.43 3.48 -18.56
CA HIS A 515 6.95 2.17 -18.19
C HIS A 515 6.32 1.40 -19.37
N PRO A 516 7.10 1.03 -20.41
CA PRO A 516 6.58 0.27 -21.55
C PRO A 516 6.08 -1.13 -21.15
N GLU A 517 6.53 -1.66 -20.00
CA GLU A 517 6.06 -2.93 -19.46
C GLU A 517 4.59 -2.92 -19.05
N LEU A 518 3.97 -1.75 -18.90
CA LEU A 518 2.52 -1.63 -18.70
C LEU A 518 1.71 -2.04 -19.93
N GLY A 519 2.36 -2.24 -21.09
CA GLY A 519 1.68 -2.62 -22.34
C GLY A 519 0.88 -1.48 -22.98
N ILE A 520 1.06 -0.24 -22.53
CA ILE A 520 0.42 0.95 -23.09
C ILE A 520 1.42 1.64 -24.02
N SER A 521 1.12 1.72 -25.31
CA SER A 521 1.98 2.42 -26.27
C SER A 521 1.93 3.93 -26.06
N MET A 522 2.95 4.65 -26.55
CA MET A 522 2.92 6.11 -26.57
C MET A 522 1.64 6.63 -27.26
N PRO A 523 0.89 7.56 -26.61
CA PRO A 523 -0.39 8.00 -27.13
C PRO A 523 -0.25 9.15 -28.14
N HIS A 524 -1.11 9.14 -29.16
CA HIS A 524 -1.34 10.29 -30.02
C HIS A 524 -2.34 11.25 -29.37
N ILE A 525 -1.98 12.53 -29.31
CA ILE A 525 -2.65 13.50 -28.44
C ILE A 525 -3.53 14.44 -29.25
N ALA A 526 -4.82 14.50 -28.91
CA ALA A 526 -5.73 15.51 -29.42
C ALA A 526 -5.45 16.87 -28.76
N ALA A 527 -4.85 17.81 -29.50
CA ALA A 527 -4.55 19.16 -29.04
C ALA A 527 -5.43 20.22 -29.73
N ALA A 528 -5.64 21.38 -29.09
CA ALA A 528 -6.34 22.49 -29.75
C ALA A 528 -5.45 23.13 -30.83
N GLU A 529 -6.05 23.58 -31.94
CA GLU A 529 -5.33 24.21 -33.06
C GLU A 529 -4.43 25.39 -32.65
N GLU A 530 -4.81 26.12 -31.60
CA GLU A 530 -4.02 27.21 -31.00
C GLU A 530 -2.58 26.79 -30.68
N PHE A 531 -2.34 25.54 -30.26
CA PHE A 531 -1.00 25.03 -29.94
C PHE A 531 -0.13 24.82 -31.17
N GLY A 532 -0.73 24.44 -32.30
CA GLY A 532 -0.01 24.22 -33.56
C GLY A 532 0.51 25.51 -34.19
N ARG A 533 -0.09 26.66 -33.82
CA ARG A 533 0.29 27.99 -34.31
C ARG A 533 1.45 28.62 -33.54
N ILE A 534 1.93 28.00 -32.46
CA ILE A 534 3.04 28.53 -31.65
C ILE A 534 4.37 28.22 -32.36
N PRO A 535 5.18 29.24 -32.71
CA PRO A 535 6.48 29.01 -33.34
C PRO A 535 7.37 28.09 -32.49
N VAL A 536 8.09 27.17 -33.14
CA VAL A 536 8.97 26.15 -32.52
C VAL A 536 8.21 25.07 -31.72
N VAL A 537 7.26 25.45 -30.87
CA VAL A 537 6.49 24.52 -30.02
C VAL A 537 5.55 23.64 -30.84
N GLY A 538 4.84 24.21 -31.83
CA GLY A 538 3.91 23.48 -32.70
C GLY A 538 4.56 22.29 -33.42
N PRO A 539 5.69 22.48 -34.14
CA PRO A 539 6.45 21.40 -34.75
C PRO A 539 6.91 20.32 -33.77
N ILE A 540 7.44 20.71 -32.60
CA ILE A 540 7.90 19.75 -31.56
C ILE A 540 6.74 18.89 -31.06
N LEU A 541 5.57 19.48 -30.83
CA LEU A 541 4.38 18.76 -30.40
C LEU A 541 3.90 17.77 -31.48
N LYS A 542 3.93 18.17 -32.76
CA LYS A 542 3.58 17.31 -33.88
C LYS A 542 4.52 16.10 -34.00
N ASP A 543 5.82 16.34 -33.89
CA ASP A 543 6.85 15.27 -33.88
C ASP A 543 6.77 14.38 -32.62
N SER A 544 6.10 14.88 -31.58
CA SER A 544 5.78 14.16 -30.35
C SER A 544 4.35 13.57 -30.34
N GLN A 545 3.79 13.31 -31.54
CA GLN A 545 2.50 12.63 -31.76
C GLN A 545 1.24 13.45 -31.44
N ALA A 546 1.32 14.78 -31.36
CA ALA A 546 0.12 15.63 -31.25
C ALA A 546 -0.55 15.85 -32.62
N PHE A 547 -1.88 15.78 -32.65
CA PHE A 547 -2.72 16.20 -33.78
C PHE A 547 -3.70 17.29 -33.34
N PHE A 548 -3.99 18.24 -34.22
CA PHE A 548 -4.66 19.49 -33.86
C PHE A 548 -6.14 19.52 -34.29
N ILE A 549 -7.02 19.96 -33.40
CA ILE A 549 -8.48 19.99 -33.59
C ILE A 549 -9.02 21.43 -33.43
N LYS A 550 -9.98 21.81 -34.28
CA LYS A 550 -10.73 23.09 -34.21
C LYS A 550 -11.78 23.05 -33.09
N ARG A 551 -11.83 24.10 -32.25
CA ARG A 551 -12.86 24.25 -31.20
C ARG A 551 -14.18 24.78 -31.78
N GLY A 552 -15.31 24.32 -31.25
CA GLY A 552 -16.61 24.97 -31.42
C GLY A 552 -17.43 24.56 -32.66
N VAL A 553 -17.00 23.57 -33.45
CA VAL A 553 -17.80 23.08 -34.56
C VAL A 553 -18.76 22.00 -34.03
N GLY A 554 -20.02 22.36 -33.83
CA GLY A 554 -21.07 21.45 -33.33
C GLY A 554 -21.51 20.34 -34.30
N ARG A 555 -20.70 20.03 -35.31
CA ARG A 555 -20.93 18.98 -36.31
C ARG A 555 -19.68 18.12 -36.45
N GLU A 556 -19.86 16.87 -36.88
CA GLU A 556 -18.76 15.99 -37.27
C GLU A 556 -17.75 16.74 -38.13
N VAL A 557 -16.50 16.76 -37.71
CA VAL A 557 -15.39 17.28 -38.51
C VAL A 557 -14.89 16.09 -39.34
N PRO A 558 -15.16 16.02 -40.67
CA PRO A 558 -14.81 14.84 -41.47
C PRO A 558 -13.30 14.52 -41.41
N GLU A 559 -12.47 15.57 -41.37
CA GLU A 559 -11.01 15.51 -41.21
C GLU A 559 -10.58 14.76 -39.93
N LEU A 560 -11.33 14.91 -38.82
CA LEU A 560 -11.06 14.21 -37.56
C LEU A 560 -11.42 12.72 -37.67
N GLY A 561 -12.50 12.40 -38.38
CA GLY A 561 -12.88 11.00 -38.63
C GLY A 561 -11.84 10.26 -39.47
N GLU A 562 -11.28 10.91 -40.50
CA GLU A 562 -10.19 10.35 -41.32
C GLU A 562 -8.89 10.18 -40.52
N GLU A 563 -8.50 11.18 -39.74
CA GLU A 563 -7.31 11.10 -38.87
C GLU A 563 -7.44 9.96 -37.86
N LEU A 564 -8.59 9.83 -37.21
CA LEU A 564 -8.87 8.74 -36.28
C LEU A 564 -8.84 7.39 -36.99
N ARG A 565 -9.45 7.23 -38.18
CA ARG A 565 -9.35 5.99 -38.96
C ARG A 565 -7.90 5.63 -39.27
N ARG A 566 -7.08 6.59 -39.73
CA ARG A 566 -5.66 6.38 -40.03
C ARG A 566 -4.85 5.94 -38.81
N LEU A 567 -5.06 6.57 -37.65
CA LEU A 567 -4.37 6.20 -36.41
C LEU A 567 -4.81 4.82 -35.92
N THR A 568 -6.09 4.51 -36.10
CA THR A 568 -6.70 3.21 -35.79
C THR A 568 -6.15 2.10 -36.70
N GLU A 569 -5.92 2.36 -37.99
CA GLU A 569 -5.24 1.45 -38.93
C GLU A 569 -3.79 1.14 -38.54
N LYS A 570 -3.12 2.11 -37.90
CA LYS A 570 -1.74 1.94 -37.39
C LYS A 570 -1.68 1.32 -35.99
N ASN A 571 -2.82 0.90 -35.42
CA ASN A 571 -2.94 0.41 -34.04
C ASN A 571 -2.33 1.36 -32.99
N ALA A 572 -2.48 2.68 -33.21
CA ALA A 572 -1.94 3.68 -32.30
C ALA A 572 -2.86 3.88 -31.08
N SER A 573 -2.28 3.96 -29.88
CA SER A 573 -3.02 4.44 -28.70
C SER A 573 -3.35 5.92 -28.85
N LEU A 574 -4.52 6.32 -28.35
CA LEU A 574 -5.03 7.69 -28.41
C LEU A 574 -5.12 8.29 -27.01
N MET A 575 -5.03 9.62 -26.91
CA MET A 575 -5.32 10.34 -25.66
C MET A 575 -6.15 11.59 -25.92
N PHE A 576 -7.23 11.75 -25.16
CA PHE A 576 -8.00 13.00 -25.13
C PHE A 576 -8.66 13.24 -23.77
N PHE A 577 -8.97 14.51 -23.52
CA PHE A 577 -9.60 14.95 -22.29
C PHE A 577 -11.12 14.92 -22.44
N ILE A 578 -11.79 13.99 -21.76
CA ILE A 578 -13.25 13.85 -21.83
C ILE A 578 -13.98 15.09 -21.31
N GLU A 579 -13.39 15.85 -20.38
CA GLU A 579 -13.91 17.13 -19.87
C GLU A 579 -13.93 18.24 -20.95
N GLY A 580 -13.14 18.11 -22.02
CA GLY A 580 -13.03 19.06 -23.14
C GLY A 580 -12.28 20.37 -22.83
N GLN A 581 -12.20 20.76 -21.56
CA GLN A 581 -11.43 21.92 -21.08
C GLN A 581 -10.82 21.65 -19.70
N ARG A 582 -9.85 22.47 -19.28
CA ARG A 582 -9.24 22.37 -17.95
C ARG A 582 -10.21 22.85 -16.89
N SER A 583 -10.28 22.13 -15.78
CA SER A 583 -11.01 22.59 -14.60
C SER A 583 -10.20 23.62 -13.84
N ARG A 584 -10.75 24.83 -13.73
CA ARG A 584 -10.11 25.97 -13.04
C ARG A 584 -10.14 25.81 -11.52
N ALA A 585 -11.19 25.18 -11.01
CA ALA A 585 -11.48 25.02 -9.59
C ALA A 585 -11.28 23.59 -9.07
N ARG A 586 -10.58 22.73 -9.83
CA ARG A 586 -10.36 21.29 -9.52
C ARG A 586 -11.62 20.41 -9.41
N LEU A 587 -12.79 20.93 -9.79
CA LEU A 587 -14.06 20.18 -9.92
C LEU A 587 -14.07 19.32 -11.19
N MET A 588 -14.68 18.14 -11.14
CA MET A 588 -14.86 17.26 -12.32
C MET A 588 -15.96 17.81 -13.24
N LEU A 589 -15.57 18.30 -14.42
CA LEU A 589 -16.52 18.95 -15.33
C LEU A 589 -17.40 17.93 -16.09
N PRO A 590 -18.62 18.32 -16.52
CA PRO A 590 -19.45 17.46 -17.36
C PRO A 590 -18.74 17.01 -18.65
N PRO A 591 -18.84 15.72 -19.03
CA PRO A 591 -18.10 15.17 -20.15
C PRO A 591 -18.63 15.67 -21.50
N LYS A 592 -17.72 15.85 -22.45
CA LYS A 592 -18.00 16.09 -23.86
C LYS A 592 -17.93 14.78 -24.64
N ARG A 593 -18.96 14.51 -25.44
CA ARG A 593 -19.15 13.21 -26.10
C ARG A 593 -18.70 13.16 -27.56
N GLY A 594 -18.25 14.28 -28.13
CA GLY A 594 -17.94 14.39 -29.56
C GLY A 594 -16.85 13.42 -30.03
N LEU A 595 -15.72 13.36 -29.32
CA LEU A 595 -14.62 12.44 -29.65
C LEU A 595 -14.99 10.96 -29.47
N LEU A 596 -15.77 10.65 -28.43
CA LEU A 596 -16.30 9.29 -28.25
C LEU A 596 -17.21 8.90 -29.41
N ARG A 597 -18.15 9.77 -29.82
CA ARG A 597 -19.00 9.51 -31.00
C ARG A 597 -18.16 9.35 -32.28
N ALA A 598 -17.12 10.16 -32.45
CA ALA A 598 -16.21 10.02 -33.59
C ALA A 598 -15.50 8.66 -33.60
N LEU A 599 -15.08 8.15 -32.44
CA LEU A 599 -14.52 6.79 -32.30
C LEU A 599 -15.57 5.71 -32.60
N GLN A 600 -16.80 5.86 -32.08
CA GLN A 600 -17.91 4.94 -32.35
C GLN A 600 -18.16 4.80 -33.85
N ASN A 601 -18.14 5.93 -34.57
CA ASN A 601 -18.38 6.00 -36.01
C ASN A 601 -17.25 5.39 -36.86
N THR A 602 -16.12 5.00 -36.26
CA THR A 602 -15.10 4.20 -36.96
C THR A 602 -15.48 2.73 -37.11
N GLY A 603 -16.48 2.26 -36.34
CA GLY A 603 -16.93 0.87 -36.35
C GLY A 603 -16.01 -0.12 -35.62
N ARG A 604 -14.93 0.35 -34.97
CA ARG A 604 -13.97 -0.51 -34.26
C ARG A 604 -14.27 -0.64 -32.77
N GLN A 605 -13.64 -1.63 -32.15
CA GLN A 605 -13.63 -1.82 -30.71
C GLN A 605 -12.46 -1.07 -30.07
N PHE A 606 -12.77 -0.31 -29.03
CA PHE A 606 -11.82 0.45 -28.23
C PHE A 606 -12.01 0.12 -26.75
N VAL A 607 -10.97 0.39 -25.96
CA VAL A 607 -11.05 0.39 -24.51
C VAL A 607 -10.61 1.76 -24.01
N VAL A 608 -11.51 2.47 -23.33
CA VAL A 608 -11.22 3.75 -22.69
C VAL A 608 -10.66 3.50 -21.31
N LEU A 609 -9.45 3.98 -21.05
CA LEU A 609 -8.76 3.91 -19.76
C LEU A 609 -8.87 5.25 -19.03
N PRO A 610 -9.65 5.33 -17.93
CA PRO A 610 -9.68 6.52 -17.09
C PRO A 610 -8.34 6.70 -16.37
N VAL A 611 -7.71 7.88 -16.48
CA VAL A 611 -6.44 8.19 -15.81
C VAL A 611 -6.63 9.40 -14.88
N ALA A 612 -6.72 9.17 -13.58
CA ALA A 612 -6.84 10.23 -12.58
C ALA A 612 -5.46 10.80 -12.23
N ILE A 613 -5.31 12.12 -12.33
CA ILE A 613 -4.08 12.84 -11.98
C ILE A 613 -4.38 13.80 -10.82
N SER A 614 -3.63 13.63 -9.73
CA SER A 614 -3.80 14.38 -8.49
C SER A 614 -2.54 15.19 -8.21
N TYR A 615 -2.70 16.47 -7.90
CA TYR A 615 -1.61 17.40 -7.63
C TYR A 615 -1.78 18.01 -6.24
N ASP A 616 -0.68 18.25 -5.51
CA ASP A 616 -0.73 19.22 -4.42
C ASP A 616 -0.99 20.63 -5.00
N ARG A 617 -0.09 21.11 -5.86
CA ARG A 617 -0.22 22.41 -6.53
C ARG A 617 -0.12 22.28 -8.04
N LEU A 618 -0.84 23.15 -8.74
CA LEU A 618 -0.84 23.20 -10.20
C LEU A 618 0.23 24.19 -10.70
N PRO A 619 0.94 23.90 -11.81
CA PRO A 619 1.85 24.85 -12.43
C PRO A 619 1.20 26.20 -12.77
N GLU A 620 -0.07 26.17 -13.18
CA GLU A 620 -0.85 27.34 -13.59
C GLU A 620 -1.71 27.94 -12.48
N GLU A 621 -1.54 27.52 -11.23
CA GLU A 621 -2.40 27.86 -10.09
C GLU A 621 -2.66 29.37 -9.97
N ALA A 622 -1.62 30.21 -10.08
CA ALA A 622 -1.77 31.66 -10.00
C ALA A 622 -2.70 32.22 -11.10
N SER A 623 -2.54 31.75 -12.34
CA SER A 623 -3.40 32.15 -13.47
C SER A 623 -4.83 31.64 -13.31
N LEU A 624 -5.01 30.43 -12.77
CA LEU A 624 -6.34 29.86 -12.53
C LEU A 624 -7.07 30.62 -11.43
N CYS A 625 -6.38 31.03 -10.36
CA CYS A 625 -6.94 31.88 -9.32
C CYS A 625 -7.38 33.25 -9.87
N GLU A 626 -6.59 33.86 -10.75
CA GLU A 626 -6.97 35.11 -11.43
C GLU A 626 -8.22 34.95 -12.31
N GLU A 627 -8.30 33.86 -13.08
CA GLU A 627 -9.49 33.53 -13.88
C GLU A 627 -10.73 33.29 -13.00
N LEU A 628 -10.57 32.61 -11.86
CA LEU A 628 -11.66 32.36 -10.90
C LEU A 628 -12.16 33.65 -10.23
N SER A 629 -11.30 34.65 -10.08
CA SER A 629 -11.66 36.00 -9.62
C SER A 629 -12.25 36.88 -10.74
N GLY A 630 -12.47 36.34 -11.94
CA GLY A 630 -13.16 37.02 -13.05
C GLY A 630 -12.25 37.74 -14.05
N LYS A 631 -10.93 37.68 -13.92
CA LYS A 631 -10.02 38.23 -14.95
C LYS A 631 -10.09 37.40 -16.24
N PRO A 632 -9.91 38.04 -17.42
CA PRO A 632 -9.95 37.32 -18.70
C PRO A 632 -8.79 36.32 -18.81
N ARG A 633 -9.04 35.23 -19.55
CA ARG A 633 -8.02 34.19 -19.79
C ARG A 633 -6.79 34.80 -20.49
N PRO A 634 -5.57 34.65 -19.93
CA PRO A 634 -4.37 35.15 -20.57
C PRO A 634 -4.09 34.37 -21.87
N LYS A 635 -3.64 35.08 -22.91
CA LYS A 635 -3.14 34.44 -24.14
C LYS A 635 -1.86 33.66 -23.82
N MET A 636 -1.75 32.45 -24.34
CA MET A 636 -0.56 31.63 -24.13
C MET A 636 0.57 32.16 -25.02
N THR A 637 1.68 32.59 -24.42
CA THR A 637 2.82 33.18 -25.13
C THR A 637 4.11 32.41 -24.84
N LEU A 638 5.05 32.41 -25.78
CA LEU A 638 6.38 31.83 -25.60
C LEU A 638 7.12 32.49 -24.42
N THR A 639 6.96 33.81 -24.26
CA THR A 639 7.52 34.58 -23.13
C THR A 639 7.03 34.09 -21.77
N GLY A 640 5.73 33.72 -21.66
CA GLY A 640 5.18 33.15 -20.44
C GLY A 640 5.83 31.81 -20.07
N VAL A 641 6.05 30.93 -21.05
CA VAL A 641 6.75 29.65 -20.88
C VAL A 641 8.21 29.89 -20.44
N MET A 642 8.92 30.79 -21.12
CA MET A 642 10.31 31.12 -20.78
C MET A 642 10.44 31.73 -19.37
N SER A 643 9.51 32.60 -18.97
CA SER A 643 9.45 33.16 -17.62
C SER A 643 9.26 32.06 -16.57
N TRP A 644 8.35 31.12 -16.82
CA TRP A 644 8.12 29.98 -15.94
C TRP A 644 9.36 29.07 -15.84
N LEU A 645 10.01 28.76 -16.97
CA LEU A 645 11.27 28.01 -17.00
C LEU A 645 12.39 28.74 -16.24
N GLY A 646 12.46 30.07 -16.30
CA GLY A 646 13.40 30.87 -15.52
C GLY A 646 13.11 30.84 -14.01
N LYS A 647 11.84 30.78 -13.61
CA LYS A 647 11.46 30.55 -12.19
C LYS A 647 11.82 29.14 -11.74
N LEU A 648 11.59 28.14 -12.60
CA LEU A 648 11.97 26.74 -12.37
C LEU A 648 13.48 26.60 -12.14
N ALA A 649 14.30 27.18 -13.03
CA ALA A 649 15.77 27.12 -12.93
C ALA A 649 16.31 27.79 -11.64
N ARG A 650 15.58 28.77 -11.10
CA ARG A 650 15.88 29.43 -9.81
C ARG A 650 15.30 28.71 -8.59
N GLY A 651 14.66 27.55 -8.76
CA GLY A 651 14.05 26.78 -7.66
C GLY A 651 12.78 27.42 -7.07
N GLN A 652 12.15 28.36 -7.77
CA GLN A 652 10.99 29.10 -7.28
C GLN A 652 9.65 28.40 -7.57
N VAL A 653 9.67 27.24 -8.23
CA VAL A 653 8.48 26.46 -8.57
C VAL A 653 8.48 25.19 -7.74
N GLN A 654 7.52 25.08 -6.82
CA GLN A 654 7.32 23.89 -5.99
C GLN A 654 5.87 23.42 -6.10
N LEU A 655 5.68 22.34 -6.84
CA LEU A 655 4.40 21.70 -7.07
C LEU A 655 4.04 20.68 -5.99
N GLY A 656 5.02 20.26 -5.18
CA GLY A 656 4.85 19.17 -4.23
C GLY A 656 4.71 17.84 -4.95
N ARG A 657 3.75 17.03 -4.51
CA ARG A 657 3.52 15.68 -5.00
C ARG A 657 2.54 15.64 -6.15
N VAL A 658 2.82 14.77 -7.11
CA VAL A 658 1.90 14.36 -8.17
C VAL A 658 1.64 12.86 -8.08
N HIS A 659 0.40 12.45 -8.24
CA HIS A 659 0.00 11.05 -8.21
C HIS A 659 -0.93 10.69 -9.36
N VAL A 660 -0.66 9.58 -10.03
CA VAL A 660 -1.43 9.08 -11.19
C VAL A 660 -2.01 7.71 -10.86
N ALA A 661 -3.31 7.53 -11.05
CA ALA A 661 -3.98 6.24 -10.88
C ALA A 661 -4.88 5.93 -12.08
N CYS A 662 -5.07 4.65 -12.37
CA CYS A 662 -5.94 4.20 -13.46
C CYS A 662 -7.25 3.62 -12.89
N GLY A 663 -8.36 4.01 -13.49
CA GLY A 663 -9.68 3.43 -13.19
C GLY A 663 -9.96 2.17 -14.00
N GLN A 664 -11.13 1.59 -13.79
CA GLN A 664 -11.55 0.41 -14.54
C GLN A 664 -11.68 0.70 -16.05
N PRO A 665 -11.17 -0.17 -16.92
CA PRO A 665 -11.26 -0.01 -18.36
C PRO A 665 -12.71 -0.08 -18.81
N GLN A 666 -13.08 0.77 -19.78
CA GLN A 666 -14.43 0.82 -20.32
C GLN A 666 -14.41 0.42 -21.79
N ALA A 667 -14.98 -0.75 -22.09
CA ALA A 667 -15.11 -1.21 -23.47
C ALA A 667 -16.08 -0.33 -24.26
N MET A 668 -15.75 -0.09 -25.52
CA MET A 668 -16.51 0.76 -26.42
C MET A 668 -16.52 0.16 -27.83
N GLY A 669 -17.70 -0.10 -28.35
CA GLY A 669 -17.93 -0.56 -29.71
C GLY A 669 -19.00 0.25 -30.44
N PRO A 670 -19.42 -0.20 -31.63
CA PRO A 670 -20.43 0.48 -32.45
C PRO A 670 -21.76 0.72 -31.73
N ASP A 671 -22.20 -0.21 -30.88
CA ASP A 671 -23.51 -0.17 -30.22
C ASP A 671 -23.46 0.43 -28.80
N THR A 672 -22.32 0.95 -28.35
CA THR A 672 -22.17 1.46 -26.98
C THR A 672 -22.98 2.75 -26.76
N ASP A 673 -23.73 2.82 -25.65
CA ASP A 673 -24.31 4.09 -25.20
C ASP A 673 -23.19 5.04 -24.71
N VAL A 674 -22.79 5.95 -25.59
CA VAL A 674 -21.75 6.96 -25.31
C VAL A 674 -22.12 7.86 -24.12
N ARG A 675 -23.41 8.10 -23.85
CA ARG A 675 -23.83 8.89 -22.69
C ARG A 675 -23.50 8.13 -21.41
N ALA A 676 -23.96 6.90 -21.28
CA ALA A 676 -23.69 6.06 -20.12
C ALA A 676 -22.18 5.85 -19.93
N LEU A 677 -21.47 5.48 -21.00
CA LEU A 677 -20.02 5.31 -21.01
C LEU A 677 -19.29 6.56 -20.47
N SER A 678 -19.66 7.75 -20.95
CA SER A 678 -19.03 8.99 -20.50
C SER A 678 -19.23 9.26 -19.01
N HIS A 679 -20.38 8.89 -18.43
CA HIS A 679 -20.63 9.03 -17.01
C HIS A 679 -19.79 8.03 -16.20
N THR A 680 -19.68 6.78 -16.66
CA THR A 680 -18.85 5.76 -16.01
C THR A 680 -17.38 6.15 -16.01
N VAL A 681 -16.85 6.67 -17.13
CA VAL A 681 -15.48 7.18 -17.20
C VAL A 681 -15.26 8.31 -16.17
N MET A 682 -16.18 9.28 -16.09
CA MET A 682 -16.08 10.35 -15.09
C MET A 682 -16.14 9.83 -13.65
N ALA A 683 -16.97 8.81 -13.39
CA ALA A 683 -17.06 8.17 -12.08
C ALA A 683 -15.74 7.50 -11.69
N GLU A 684 -15.11 6.79 -12.62
CA GLU A 684 -13.79 6.18 -12.43
C GLU A 684 -12.70 7.24 -12.18
N LEU A 685 -12.68 8.34 -12.94
CA LEU A 685 -11.75 9.45 -12.69
C LEU A 685 -11.92 10.04 -11.29
N GLN A 686 -13.16 10.21 -10.83
CA GLN A 686 -13.43 10.74 -9.50
C GLN A 686 -13.03 9.75 -8.39
N ARG A 687 -13.35 8.46 -8.52
CA ARG A 687 -12.97 7.41 -7.57
C ARG A 687 -11.45 7.32 -7.38
N HIS A 688 -10.70 7.47 -8.47
CA HIS A 688 -9.25 7.31 -8.47
C HIS A 688 -8.48 8.63 -8.25
N THR A 689 -9.18 9.75 -8.06
CA THR A 689 -8.53 11.01 -7.66
C THR A 689 -8.11 10.93 -6.19
N ALA A 690 -6.80 11.01 -5.95
CA ALA A 690 -6.24 11.02 -4.61
C ALA A 690 -6.27 12.43 -3.99
N VAL A 691 -6.46 12.46 -2.68
CA VAL A 691 -6.31 13.63 -1.82
C VAL A 691 -4.94 13.55 -1.18
N SER A 692 -4.25 14.66 -0.98
CA SER A 692 -3.00 14.61 -0.21
C SER A 692 -3.15 15.25 1.17
N SER A 693 -2.29 14.90 2.12
CA SER A 693 -2.26 15.55 3.43
C SER A 693 -2.03 17.06 3.35
N PHE A 694 -1.41 17.57 2.28
CA PHE A 694 -1.35 19.00 2.00
C PHE A 694 -2.74 19.64 1.85
N HIS A 695 -3.67 18.98 1.14
CA HIS A 695 -5.05 19.46 1.00
C HIS A 695 -5.80 19.48 2.35
N LEU A 696 -5.58 18.45 3.17
CA LEU A 696 -6.21 18.35 4.50
C LEU A 696 -5.68 19.43 5.44
N ARG A 697 -4.36 19.63 5.48
CA ARG A 697 -3.75 20.71 6.28
C ARG A 697 -4.18 22.09 5.80
N ALA A 698 -4.32 22.30 4.50
CA ALA A 698 -4.82 23.57 3.95
C ALA A 698 -6.26 23.85 4.40
N PHE A 699 -7.12 22.82 4.41
CA PHE A 699 -8.50 22.92 4.91
C PHE A 699 -8.52 23.21 6.42
N LEU A 700 -7.74 22.50 7.23
CA LEU A 700 -7.69 22.69 8.69
C LEU A 700 -7.12 24.06 9.09
N ALA A 701 -6.22 24.62 8.27
CA ALA A 701 -5.69 25.97 8.48
C ALA A 701 -6.77 27.06 8.27
N GLU A 702 -7.74 26.83 7.39
CA GLU A 702 -8.89 27.71 7.16
C GLU A 702 -10.03 27.42 8.16
N HIS A 703 -10.20 26.15 8.55
CA HIS A 703 -11.32 25.66 9.35
C HIS A 703 -10.83 24.81 10.54
N PRO A 704 -10.38 25.43 11.65
CA PRO A 704 -10.03 24.70 12.86
C PRO A 704 -11.30 24.11 13.51
N ILE A 705 -11.44 22.79 13.48
CA ILE A 705 -12.60 22.07 14.04
C ILE A 705 -12.14 21.22 15.24
N PRO A 706 -12.69 21.42 16.45
CA PRO A 706 -12.33 20.62 17.62
C PRO A 706 -12.49 19.10 17.40
N GLY A 707 -11.46 18.34 17.74
CA GLY A 707 -11.46 16.87 17.59
C GLY A 707 -11.32 16.36 16.16
N VAL A 708 -11.03 17.25 15.19
CA VAL A 708 -10.74 16.91 13.80
C VAL A 708 -9.30 17.32 13.49
N ASP A 709 -8.44 16.32 13.31
CA ASP A 709 -7.07 16.49 12.86
C ASP A 709 -6.85 15.85 11.48
N GLU A 710 -5.61 15.90 10.98
CA GLU A 710 -5.25 15.30 9.69
C GLU A 710 -5.52 13.80 9.65
N ALA A 711 -5.26 13.08 10.75
CA ALA A 711 -5.45 11.64 10.84
C ALA A 711 -6.93 11.27 10.82
N TRP A 712 -7.77 12.05 11.52
CA TRP A 712 -9.21 11.89 11.50
C TRP A 712 -9.80 12.15 10.12
N LEU A 713 -9.40 13.23 9.44
CA LEU A 713 -9.88 13.52 8.07
C LEU A 713 -9.44 12.44 7.09
N LYS A 714 -8.22 11.94 7.25
CA LYS A 714 -7.71 10.82 6.45
C LYS A 714 -8.62 9.60 6.60
N ASP A 715 -8.87 9.17 7.83
CA ASP A 715 -9.73 8.03 8.11
C ASP A 715 -11.17 8.24 7.60
N ALA A 716 -11.75 9.43 7.82
CA ALA A 716 -13.10 9.75 7.35
C ALA A 716 -13.23 9.67 5.82
N ILE A 717 -12.23 10.15 5.06
CA ILE A 717 -12.19 10.06 3.60
C ILE A 717 -12.00 8.60 3.15
N GLU A 718 -11.08 7.87 3.79
CA GLU A 718 -10.78 6.47 3.46
C GLU A 718 -11.98 5.55 3.73
N ARG A 719 -12.73 5.77 4.82
CA ARG A 719 -14.00 5.07 5.09
C ARG A 719 -15.04 5.30 4.00
N ARG A 720 -15.05 6.47 3.35
CA ARG A 720 -15.94 6.82 2.23
C ARG A 720 -15.45 6.27 0.88
N GLY A 721 -14.37 5.50 0.86
CA GLY A 721 -13.77 4.94 -0.36
C GLY A 721 -12.78 5.87 -1.06
N GLY A 722 -12.47 7.03 -0.46
CA GLY A 722 -11.45 7.93 -0.95
C GLY A 722 -10.05 7.46 -0.60
N ARG A 723 -9.05 8.11 -1.20
CA ARG A 723 -7.65 7.79 -0.95
C ARG A 723 -6.86 9.03 -0.55
N VAL A 724 -6.08 8.90 0.52
CA VAL A 724 -5.24 9.99 1.03
C VAL A 724 -3.77 9.60 0.94
N ILE A 725 -2.97 10.44 0.28
CA ILE A 725 -1.53 10.26 0.12
C ILE A 725 -0.75 11.28 0.95
N ALA A 726 0.41 10.89 1.48
CA ALA A 726 1.25 11.82 2.23
C ALA A 726 1.90 12.86 1.31
N SER A 727 1.95 14.11 1.77
CA SER A 727 2.72 15.20 1.18
C SER A 727 3.49 15.99 2.24
N GLU A 728 4.75 16.25 1.93
CA GLU A 728 5.67 17.07 2.73
C GLU A 728 5.55 18.57 2.41
N LEU A 729 4.73 18.96 1.42
CA LEU A 729 4.64 20.35 0.98
C LEU A 729 4.03 21.23 2.10
N PRO A 730 4.66 22.35 2.50
CA PRO A 730 4.08 23.25 3.49
C PRO A 730 2.86 23.99 2.92
N VAL A 731 1.87 24.25 3.78
CA VAL A 731 0.71 25.09 3.43
C VAL A 731 1.15 26.56 3.37
N PRO A 732 0.85 27.30 2.29
CA PRO A 732 1.12 28.74 2.23
C PRO A 732 0.39 29.51 3.33
N SER A 733 1.06 30.50 3.92
CA SER A 733 0.46 31.42 4.89
C SER A 733 0.77 32.87 4.49
N PRO A 734 -0.26 33.74 4.26
CA PRO A 734 -1.69 33.44 4.30
C PRO A 734 -2.16 32.61 3.09
N LEU A 735 -3.20 31.79 3.28
CA LEU A 735 -3.88 31.08 2.20
C LEU A 735 -4.96 32.00 1.60
N THR A 736 -4.93 32.23 0.29
CA THR A 736 -5.95 33.08 -0.35
C THR A 736 -7.28 32.34 -0.44
N PRO A 737 -8.44 33.00 -0.28
CA PRO A 737 -9.75 32.34 -0.31
C PRO A 737 -10.00 31.53 -1.59
N THR A 738 -9.59 32.06 -2.75
CA THR A 738 -9.73 31.37 -4.05
C THR A 738 -8.91 30.08 -4.10
N LEU A 739 -7.69 30.10 -3.56
CA LEU A 739 -6.83 28.92 -3.51
C LEU A 739 -7.40 27.89 -2.54
N ALA A 740 -7.82 28.31 -1.35
CA ALA A 740 -8.40 27.44 -0.34
C ALA A 740 -9.64 26.70 -0.87
N HIS A 741 -10.51 27.42 -1.59
CA HIS A 741 -11.66 26.85 -2.29
C HIS A 741 -11.25 25.81 -3.35
N SER A 742 -10.27 26.15 -4.19
CA SER A 742 -9.79 25.23 -5.23
C SER A 742 -9.22 23.94 -4.62
N LEU A 743 -8.48 24.03 -3.51
CA LEU A 743 -7.90 22.88 -2.81
C LEU A 743 -8.96 21.97 -2.18
N ARG A 744 -10.02 22.51 -1.56
CA ARG A 744 -11.11 21.68 -0.99
C ARG A 744 -11.94 20.96 -2.05
N ASN A 745 -12.14 21.59 -3.22
CA ASN A 745 -12.95 21.03 -4.30
C ASN A 745 -12.41 19.68 -4.84
N GLN A 746 -11.11 19.42 -4.64
CA GLN A 746 -10.49 18.15 -5.03
C GLN A 746 -11.11 16.95 -4.30
N TRP A 747 -11.64 17.14 -3.09
CA TRP A 747 -12.03 16.03 -2.22
C TRP A 747 -13.41 16.17 -1.56
N GLN A 748 -14.07 17.32 -1.63
CA GLN A 748 -15.37 17.54 -1.00
C GLN A 748 -16.44 16.49 -1.37
N ASN A 749 -16.36 15.91 -2.57
CA ASN A 749 -17.35 14.94 -3.06
C ASN A 749 -17.40 13.65 -2.24
N TRP A 750 -16.36 13.33 -1.47
CA TRP A 750 -16.41 12.19 -0.55
C TRP A 750 -17.50 12.38 0.52
N PHE A 751 -17.83 13.63 0.88
CA PHE A 751 -18.88 13.98 1.84
C PHE A 751 -20.24 14.29 1.17
N ALA A 752 -20.42 13.97 -0.11
CA ALA A 752 -21.66 14.24 -0.83
C ALA A 752 -22.87 13.47 -0.25
N GLY A 753 -22.66 12.23 0.21
CA GLY A 753 -23.72 11.47 0.89
C GLY A 753 -24.13 12.11 2.21
N ASP A 754 -23.16 12.59 2.98
CA ASP A 754 -23.38 13.23 4.29
C ASP A 754 -24.19 14.52 4.17
N VAL A 755 -23.88 15.37 3.17
CA VAL A 755 -24.59 16.64 2.97
C VAL A 755 -26.01 16.42 2.46
N LEU A 756 -26.23 15.46 1.55
CA LEU A 756 -27.56 15.14 1.05
C LEU A 756 -28.48 14.59 2.14
N ALA A 757 -27.93 13.81 3.08
CA ALA A 757 -28.67 13.31 4.24
C ALA A 757 -29.07 14.44 5.21
N ARG A 758 -28.22 15.47 5.36
CA ARG A 758 -28.43 16.60 6.29
C ARG A 758 -29.27 17.74 5.71
N GLN A 759 -29.16 17.98 4.41
CA GLN A 759 -29.82 19.07 3.70
C GLN A 759 -30.70 18.51 2.56
N PRO A 760 -31.67 17.62 2.84
CA PRO A 760 -32.46 16.97 1.81
C PRO A 760 -33.35 17.98 1.08
N GLY A 761 -33.34 17.96 -0.26
CA GLY A 761 -34.14 18.87 -1.07
C GLY A 761 -33.61 20.30 -1.10
N ASN A 762 -32.34 20.54 -0.77
CA ASN A 762 -31.71 21.85 -0.95
C ASN A 762 -31.28 22.02 -2.44
N PRO A 763 -31.92 22.93 -3.21
CA PRO A 763 -31.70 23.02 -4.65
C PRO A 763 -30.26 23.43 -5.04
N ALA A 764 -29.59 24.24 -4.21
CA ALA A 764 -28.22 24.66 -4.46
C ALA A 764 -27.26 23.47 -4.39
N LEU A 765 -27.42 22.63 -3.37
CA LEU A 765 -26.58 21.45 -3.14
C LEU A 765 -26.88 20.35 -4.16
N GLU A 766 -28.15 20.11 -4.47
CA GLU A 766 -28.54 19.12 -5.49
C GLU A 766 -28.03 19.51 -6.89
N THR A 767 -28.16 20.79 -7.26
CA THR A 767 -27.64 21.28 -8.55
C THR A 767 -26.12 21.15 -8.60
N HIS A 768 -25.41 21.58 -7.57
CA HIS A 768 -23.96 21.46 -7.48
C HIS A 768 -23.49 20.00 -7.59
N LEU A 769 -24.09 19.10 -6.81
CA LEU A 769 -23.72 17.70 -6.81
C LEU A 769 -24.09 17.01 -8.12
N SER A 770 -25.26 17.28 -8.70
CA SER A 770 -25.65 16.69 -9.99
C SER A 770 -24.66 17.01 -11.13
N ARG A 771 -23.94 18.12 -11.02
CA ARG A 771 -22.99 18.59 -12.03
C ARG A 771 -21.56 18.08 -11.83
N TYR A 772 -21.14 17.89 -10.58
CA TYR A 772 -19.74 17.64 -10.22
C TYR A 772 -19.51 16.29 -9.51
N ARG A 773 -20.57 15.60 -9.08
CA ARG A 773 -20.52 14.26 -8.49
C ARG A 773 -20.81 13.21 -9.56
N TRP A 774 -19.89 12.28 -9.72
CA TRP A 774 -19.94 11.22 -10.72
C TRP A 774 -19.89 9.82 -10.09
N CYS A 775 -19.36 9.69 -8.87
CA CYS A 775 -19.40 8.43 -8.12
C CYS A 775 -20.29 8.52 -6.87
N ALA A 776 -20.93 7.40 -6.55
CA ALA A 776 -21.63 7.21 -5.28
C ALA A 776 -20.62 7.12 -4.14
N THR A 777 -21.04 7.57 -2.95
CA THR A 777 -20.29 7.48 -1.70
C THR A 777 -21.08 6.54 -0.78
N PRO A 778 -20.53 5.39 -0.38
CA PRO A 778 -21.29 4.31 0.24
C PRO A 778 -21.79 4.62 1.67
N LEU A 779 -21.27 5.65 2.33
CA LEU A 779 -21.53 5.95 3.73
C LEU A 779 -22.00 7.40 3.91
N ALA A 780 -23.11 7.56 4.64
CA ALA A 780 -23.45 8.81 5.32
C ALA A 780 -23.35 8.54 6.82
N GLU A 781 -22.44 9.23 7.51
CA GLU A 781 -22.26 9.09 8.94
C GLU A 781 -23.15 10.11 9.66
N MET A 782 -24.11 9.62 10.44
CA MET A 782 -25.04 10.46 11.21
C MET A 782 -24.66 10.42 12.70
N GLY A 783 -24.88 11.52 13.42
CA GLY A 783 -24.69 11.59 14.87
C GLY A 783 -23.28 11.94 15.36
N ASP A 784 -22.29 12.05 14.45
CA ASP A 784 -20.98 12.60 14.80
C ASP A 784 -20.91 14.10 14.48
N VAL A 785 -20.88 14.92 15.53
CA VAL A 785 -20.81 16.39 15.44
C VAL A 785 -19.60 16.89 14.66
N ARG A 786 -18.51 16.10 14.59
CA ARG A 786 -17.32 16.43 13.80
C ARG A 786 -17.62 16.33 12.31
N VAL A 787 -18.36 15.30 11.89
CA VAL A 787 -18.82 15.16 10.50
C VAL A 787 -19.75 16.32 10.13
N ASP A 788 -20.63 16.74 11.03
CA ASP A 788 -21.51 17.90 10.81
C ASP A 788 -20.72 19.18 10.54
N ALA A 789 -19.71 19.45 11.37
CA ALA A 789 -18.85 20.62 11.22
C ALA A 789 -18.07 20.60 9.90
N VAL A 790 -17.50 19.44 9.52
CA VAL A 790 -16.77 19.28 8.26
C VAL A 790 -17.71 19.46 7.05
N VAL A 791 -18.89 18.86 7.08
CA VAL A 791 -19.89 19.01 6.01
C VAL A 791 -20.33 20.47 5.86
N LYS A 792 -20.57 21.16 6.97
CA LYS A 792 -20.91 22.59 6.95
C LYS A 792 -19.79 23.40 6.31
N ALA A 793 -18.55 23.23 6.76
CA ALA A 793 -17.39 23.93 6.20
C ALA A 793 -17.15 23.67 4.70
N LEU A 794 -17.46 22.45 4.22
CA LEU A 794 -17.30 22.09 2.81
C LEU A 794 -18.40 22.69 1.92
N PHE A 795 -19.66 22.67 2.35
CA PHE A 795 -20.81 22.89 1.46
C PHE A 795 -21.63 24.16 1.74
N GLU A 796 -21.58 24.73 2.95
CA GLU A 796 -22.24 26.01 3.25
C GLU A 796 -21.76 27.15 2.31
N PRO A 797 -20.46 27.23 1.92
CA PRO A 797 -20.02 28.22 0.93
C PRO A 797 -20.77 28.11 -0.41
N VAL A 798 -21.18 26.91 -0.83
CA VAL A 798 -21.97 26.72 -2.06
C VAL A 798 -23.34 27.37 -1.89
N VAL A 799 -24.02 27.10 -0.79
CA VAL A 799 -25.32 27.68 -0.46
C VAL A 799 -25.23 29.20 -0.38
N ARG A 800 -24.25 29.73 0.36
CA ARG A 800 -24.03 31.17 0.49
C ARG A 800 -23.84 31.85 -0.86
N ASP A 801 -23.01 31.27 -1.73
CA ASP A 801 -22.74 31.85 -3.05
C ASP A 801 -24.00 31.79 -3.95
N TYR A 802 -24.85 30.77 -3.82
CA TYR A 802 -26.16 30.71 -4.51
C TYR A 802 -27.13 31.79 -4.00
N LEU A 803 -27.20 31.99 -2.69
CA LEU A 803 -28.03 33.03 -2.09
C LEU A 803 -27.55 34.42 -2.50
N GLU A 804 -26.24 34.65 -2.55
CA GLU A 804 -25.70 35.95 -2.98
C GLU A 804 -25.95 36.23 -4.46
N ALA A 805 -25.72 35.23 -5.32
CA ALA A 805 -25.93 35.36 -6.76
C ALA A 805 -27.40 35.64 -7.13
N THR A 806 -28.36 35.24 -6.30
CA THR A 806 -29.80 35.42 -6.54
C THR A 806 -30.36 36.74 -6.02
N LYS A 807 -29.55 37.59 -5.36
CA LYS A 807 -29.98 38.93 -4.88
C LYS A 807 -30.01 40.01 -5.97
N VAL A 808 -29.82 39.63 -7.23
CA VAL A 808 -29.83 40.56 -8.37
C VAL A 808 -31.20 41.21 -8.57
N SER A 809 -31.20 42.45 -9.06
CA SER A 809 -32.44 43.15 -9.41
C SER A 809 -32.87 42.87 -10.84
N ALA A 810 -31.91 42.51 -11.71
CA ALA A 810 -32.16 42.11 -13.09
C ALA A 810 -31.38 40.85 -13.50
N PRO A 811 -31.92 39.98 -14.38
CA PRO A 811 -31.26 38.72 -14.75
C PRO A 811 -29.94 38.91 -15.51
N CYS A 812 -29.75 40.05 -16.20
CA CYS A 812 -28.47 40.37 -16.84
C CYS A 812 -27.31 40.55 -15.82
N GLU A 813 -27.63 40.90 -14.57
CA GLU A 813 -26.64 41.09 -13.49
C GLU A 813 -26.11 39.76 -12.95
N LEU A 814 -26.82 38.64 -13.15
CA LEU A 814 -26.42 37.31 -12.65
C LEU A 814 -25.01 36.93 -13.06
N LYS A 815 -24.57 37.29 -14.27
CA LYS A 815 -23.22 36.96 -14.77
C LYS A 815 -22.14 37.90 -14.22
N ALA A 816 -22.53 39.01 -13.61
CA ALA A 816 -21.66 40.08 -13.13
C ALA A 816 -21.53 40.12 -11.59
N VAL A 817 -22.28 39.30 -10.86
CA VAL A 817 -22.21 39.26 -9.39
C VAL A 817 -20.78 38.90 -8.94
N PRO A 818 -20.14 39.72 -8.10
CA PRO A 818 -18.82 39.44 -7.55
C PRO A 818 -18.92 38.39 -6.44
N VAL A 819 -19.30 37.16 -6.78
CA VAL A 819 -19.17 36.02 -5.88
C VAL A 819 -17.73 35.53 -5.83
N ALA A 820 -17.30 35.04 -4.67
CA ALA A 820 -15.93 34.58 -4.46
C ALA A 820 -15.54 33.35 -5.33
N HIS A 821 -16.51 32.63 -5.91
CA HIS A 821 -16.26 31.41 -6.67
C HIS A 821 -17.17 31.25 -7.91
N ARG A 822 -16.63 31.60 -9.08
CA ARG A 822 -17.32 31.53 -10.39
C ARG A 822 -18.06 30.22 -10.73
N PRO A 823 -17.54 29.02 -10.43
CA PRO A 823 -18.28 27.77 -10.71
C PRO A 823 -19.67 27.70 -10.06
N HIS A 824 -19.86 28.38 -8.93
CA HIS A 824 -21.17 28.43 -8.27
C HIS A 824 -22.16 29.28 -9.07
N LEU A 825 -21.71 30.38 -9.67
CA LEU A 825 -22.51 31.25 -10.53
C LEU A 825 -23.06 30.51 -11.76
N ASP A 826 -22.20 29.72 -12.42
CA ASP A 826 -22.62 28.86 -13.53
C ASP A 826 -23.67 27.83 -13.09
N GLY A 827 -23.61 27.38 -11.83
CA GLY A 827 -24.59 26.49 -11.22
C GLY A 827 -25.92 27.18 -10.94
N VAL A 828 -25.88 28.39 -10.37
CA VAL A 828 -27.05 29.24 -10.10
C VAL A 828 -27.82 29.50 -11.39
N VAL A 829 -27.14 29.99 -12.44
CA VAL A 829 -27.79 30.28 -13.72
C VAL A 829 -28.48 29.04 -14.28
N GLN A 830 -27.85 27.86 -14.18
CA GLN A 830 -28.47 26.62 -14.64
C GLN A 830 -29.67 26.18 -13.78
N ALA A 831 -29.59 26.31 -12.46
CA ALA A 831 -30.71 26.02 -11.57
C ALA A 831 -31.92 26.90 -11.92
N LEU A 832 -31.70 28.21 -12.04
CA LEU A 832 -32.76 29.17 -12.38
C LEU A 832 -33.34 28.93 -13.78
N LEU A 833 -32.51 28.56 -14.76
CA LEU A 833 -32.97 28.16 -16.10
C LEU A 833 -33.82 26.88 -16.05
N SER A 834 -33.41 25.88 -15.27
CA SER A 834 -34.14 24.60 -15.17
C SER A 834 -35.50 24.71 -14.49
N LEU A 835 -35.71 25.78 -13.72
CA LEU A 835 -36.96 26.10 -13.04
C LEU A 835 -37.79 27.15 -13.79
N ASP A 836 -37.35 27.58 -14.99
CA ASP A 836 -37.96 28.65 -15.77
C ASP A 836 -38.12 29.99 -14.99
N ILE A 837 -37.26 30.22 -13.99
CA ILE A 837 -37.20 31.49 -13.25
C ILE A 837 -36.52 32.56 -14.12
N VAL A 838 -35.51 32.16 -14.90
CA VAL A 838 -34.89 32.98 -15.95
C VAL A 838 -34.93 32.22 -17.27
N LYS A 839 -34.89 32.94 -18.39
CA LYS A 839 -34.82 32.38 -19.75
C LYS A 839 -33.72 33.05 -20.58
N PRO A 840 -33.16 32.38 -21.60
CA PRO A 840 -32.19 33.01 -22.51
C PRO A 840 -32.86 34.08 -23.39
N SER A 841 -32.17 35.20 -23.61
CA SER A 841 -32.53 36.23 -24.60
C SER A 841 -31.26 36.74 -25.30
N GLY A 842 -30.98 36.19 -26.48
CA GLY A 842 -29.69 36.41 -27.16
C GLY A 842 -28.51 35.92 -26.31
N ASP A 843 -27.52 36.79 -26.08
CA ASP A 843 -26.38 36.53 -25.19
C ASP A 843 -26.68 36.83 -23.70
N ASP A 844 -27.88 37.35 -23.41
CA ASP A 844 -28.32 37.76 -22.08
C ASP A 844 -29.41 36.86 -21.48
N LEU A 845 -29.83 37.18 -20.26
CA LEU A 845 -30.91 36.51 -19.54
C LEU A 845 -32.07 37.49 -19.33
N GLU A 846 -33.29 36.97 -19.42
CA GLU A 846 -34.53 37.67 -19.07
C GLU A 846 -35.30 36.89 -18.00
N TRP A 847 -36.26 37.54 -17.34
CA TRP A 847 -37.16 36.87 -16.41
C TRP A 847 -38.02 35.85 -17.16
N GLY A 848 -38.09 34.65 -16.61
CA GLY A 848 -38.92 33.57 -17.10
C GLY A 848 -40.34 33.61 -16.53
N PRO A 849 -41.23 32.69 -16.95
CA PRO A 849 -42.60 32.61 -16.47
C PRO A 849 -42.71 32.37 -14.94
N ASN A 850 -41.69 31.77 -14.32
CA ASN A 850 -41.66 31.46 -12.90
C ASN A 850 -40.86 32.47 -12.07
N ALA A 851 -40.60 33.69 -12.58
CA ALA A 851 -39.79 34.69 -11.88
C ALA A 851 -40.25 34.98 -10.44
N ALA A 852 -41.56 34.93 -10.17
CA ALA A 852 -42.13 35.10 -8.83
C ALA A 852 -41.68 34.04 -7.80
N GLN A 853 -41.18 32.89 -8.26
CA GLN A 853 -40.70 31.80 -7.40
C GLN A 853 -39.26 32.01 -6.90
N LEU A 854 -38.57 33.09 -7.32
CA LEU A 854 -37.20 33.36 -6.90
C LEU A 854 -37.02 33.43 -5.37
N ALA A 855 -37.97 34.05 -4.66
CA ALA A 855 -37.94 34.13 -3.20
C ALA A 855 -38.10 32.74 -2.54
N GLN A 856 -38.98 31.89 -3.09
CA GLN A 856 -39.15 30.51 -2.63
C GLN A 856 -37.89 29.68 -2.91
N PHE A 857 -37.25 29.88 -4.06
CA PHE A 857 -35.98 29.24 -4.39
C PHE A 857 -34.88 29.65 -3.41
N GLN A 858 -34.78 30.93 -3.05
CA GLN A 858 -33.84 31.42 -2.04
C GLN A 858 -34.08 30.75 -0.67
N GLN A 859 -35.34 30.71 -0.23
CA GLN A 859 -35.69 30.06 1.03
C GLN A 859 -35.36 28.55 1.02
N ALA A 860 -35.60 27.87 -0.10
CA ALA A 860 -35.27 26.46 -0.27
C ALA A 860 -33.75 26.20 -0.28
N CYS A 861 -32.96 27.16 -0.76
CA CYS A 861 -31.50 27.08 -0.74
C CYS A 861 -30.90 27.27 0.66
N ALA A 862 -31.60 27.93 1.59
CA ALA A 862 -31.07 28.24 2.91
C ALA A 862 -30.58 26.99 3.67
N TRP A 863 -29.46 27.12 4.38
CA TRP A 863 -28.91 26.04 5.18
C TRP A 863 -29.82 25.75 6.38
N ARG A 864 -30.35 24.53 6.49
CA ARG A 864 -31.26 24.15 7.57
C ARG A 864 -30.48 23.87 8.86
N GLY A 865 -31.01 24.32 10.00
CA GLY A 865 -30.44 24.03 11.32
C GLY A 865 -29.71 25.19 12.00
N GLU A 866 -29.79 26.43 11.48
CA GLU A 866 -29.46 27.61 12.28
C GLU A 866 -30.61 27.92 13.24
N VAL A 867 -30.40 27.65 14.53
CA VAL A 867 -31.08 28.43 15.56
C VAL A 867 -30.54 29.85 15.39
N GLN A 868 -31.42 30.81 15.11
CA GLN A 868 -31.10 32.23 15.16
C GLN A 868 -30.40 32.51 16.50
N SER A 869 -29.10 32.80 16.45
CA SER A 869 -28.33 33.28 17.60
C SER A 869 -28.51 34.78 17.74
#